data_AF-A0A9E3USK2-F1
#
_entry.id   AF-A0A9E3USK2-F1
#
_cell.length_a   1.000
_cell.length_b   1.000
_cell.length_c   1.000
_cell.angle_alpha   90.00
_cell.angle_beta   90.00
_cell.angle_gamma   90.00
#
_symmetry.space_group_name_H-M   'P 1'
#
loop_
_entity.id
_entity.type
_entity.pdbx_description
1 polymer ?
#
loop_
_entity_poly.entity_id
_entity_poly.type
_entity_poly.pdbx_seq_one_letter_code
_entity_poly.pdbx_strand_id
1 'polypeptide(L)'
;MSGESVILAGLQDTFAQQVASNVVVYPDSFRELHASIRYIYEIGSFHQDVILHEAPPSPQAFGLSDRSRLEVITEFGPDTPEPERFTRFIRVEENPAIRRSMVEPDFTDHLLVFGQEIRMLIGRAFALDEELNDGAGGEPGTEIPVGKEFQRIDGRTRLIEGVEYQAIAPFLEDLPPATADLGEATRNGESMASSGRLVPARIASLDRGHEFARREPSQRGFVLDYVTKTGGATDFNFVSKGTYYISSGFGVSGYSIAFGEGAVIKYANNAYLYLYGHFTFPSSGSPVVFTSKDENLYGEVISGSTGSPAHMANPALWVYYVDFNTEIRNASVRWAKQGVVYDQNPGVSASHSVRDSKFKNTQTGVVGGWNSPTVSLTNIKRCNVTTPTSGCCIGGSMTLDCEGDNDYDELPDSWEVTYFGNTSAQNGHGDPDGDGLINFKEYLFGTSPNLADSDSDGLGDLLEYELSFNVLVNSPAADYGKEQNSQFESTCAVLNGNVVVAYVDSNSGVYALGQSSLLTSYTPRMVGYAVSEFGGAVFVDKGVPPLSTQGSGTSDDGDAGDPVLAVDTTGSLVYLVGTSPRNAGHKGIPLWKSTNGGVSFGTPALICGDKTQTDKPWITVDNATGTGQRDVYVTFTTFGPPQKLWLTVSTDYGANWNTIQEIAASVTNGQVQSAIPVVDANHVAYVFWLDSQSAGGGAYNNYIKFRKVQSRGASVGSPQQILQTVTTGEAYGDLALKRSNSSASNDTFRVFPFPVPAANPSSSKAGHLYVAYADKGTGSDRADVFFVCSSNGGASWTSPLRVNSVASNDQWMPVIAVKPDGTRLFVAWYDRRNDSSNNSLIDVYGRWGTIASGGSVTFGTEFRITTQSFPPVFAGTLAANKTNGHYDPVYPPGGVNLHWHYPEWDDDVLTVTEPAYQGHVGEYNGAWADSSYVYVTWTDYRLTAQGTLYGRNQSDIRFARLTWPQ
;
A
#
# COMPACT_ATOMS: atom_id res chain seq x y z
N MET A 1 35.96 -7.73 -36.79
CA MET A 1 35.57 -9.12 -36.52
C MET A 1 35.58 -9.89 -37.83
N SER A 2 36.19 -11.07 -37.87
CA SER A 2 36.28 -11.95 -39.06
C SER A 2 34.96 -12.67 -39.37
N GLY A 3 33.98 -12.62 -38.47
CA GLY A 3 32.73 -13.39 -38.56
C GLY A 3 32.90 -14.86 -38.16
N GLU A 4 34.08 -15.23 -37.66
CA GLU A 4 34.35 -16.55 -37.10
C GLU A 4 33.93 -16.62 -35.64
N SER A 5 33.47 -17.79 -35.19
CA SER A 5 33.06 -18.02 -33.81
C SER A 5 33.49 -19.40 -33.30
N VAL A 6 33.53 -19.55 -31.98
CA VAL A 6 33.83 -20.79 -31.25
C VAL A 6 32.85 -20.92 -30.08
N ILE A 7 32.39 -22.14 -29.78
CA ILE A 7 31.57 -22.40 -28.58
C ILE A 7 32.50 -22.60 -27.38
N LEU A 8 32.30 -21.81 -26.32
CA LEU A 8 33.11 -21.88 -25.10
C LEU A 8 32.61 -22.92 -24.11
N ALA A 9 31.29 -22.99 -23.89
CA ALA A 9 30.68 -23.97 -23.00
C ALA A 9 29.20 -24.22 -23.35
N GLY A 10 28.72 -25.43 -23.06
CA GLY A 10 27.32 -25.84 -23.13
C GLY A 10 26.70 -26.02 -21.74
N LEU A 11 25.36 -26.02 -21.66
CA LEU A 11 24.63 -26.19 -20.40
C LEU A 11 24.74 -27.61 -19.82
N GLN A 12 24.76 -27.71 -18.50
CA GLN A 12 24.58 -28.95 -17.74
C GLN A 12 23.45 -28.84 -16.72
N ASP A 13 22.99 -30.00 -16.26
CA ASP A 13 21.96 -30.09 -15.23
C ASP A 13 22.52 -29.62 -13.88
N THR A 14 21.78 -28.75 -13.20
CA THR A 14 22.08 -28.27 -11.84
C THR A 14 20.80 -28.00 -11.07
N PHE A 15 20.88 -28.02 -9.74
CA PHE A 15 19.74 -27.77 -8.86
C PHE A 15 19.61 -26.28 -8.56
N ALA A 16 18.41 -25.75 -8.75
CA ALA A 16 18.07 -24.38 -8.40
C ALA A 16 18.20 -24.15 -6.87
N GLN A 17 18.87 -23.07 -6.50
CA GLN A 17 18.99 -22.59 -5.13
C GLN A 17 18.23 -21.28 -5.01
N GLN A 18 17.17 -21.25 -4.20
CA GLN A 18 16.50 -20.01 -3.85
C GLN A 18 17.31 -19.30 -2.77
N VAL A 19 17.96 -18.19 -3.13
CA VAL A 19 18.84 -17.44 -2.23
C VAL A 19 18.16 -16.20 -1.65
N ALA A 20 17.07 -15.74 -2.27
CA ALA A 20 16.16 -14.73 -1.73
C ALA A 20 14.72 -14.97 -2.24
N SER A 21 13.73 -14.26 -1.70
CA SER A 21 12.33 -14.36 -2.13
C SER A 21 12.15 -14.06 -3.64
N ASN A 22 13.02 -13.22 -4.19
CA ASN A 22 13.05 -12.81 -5.58
C ASN A 22 14.27 -13.32 -6.38
N VAL A 23 15.15 -14.16 -5.81
CA VAL A 23 16.40 -14.58 -6.47
C VAL A 23 16.57 -16.10 -6.46
N VAL A 24 16.82 -16.67 -7.63
CA VAL A 24 17.14 -18.08 -7.83
C VAL A 24 18.47 -18.21 -8.55
N VAL A 25 19.39 -19.02 -8.02
CA VAL A 25 20.71 -19.29 -8.59
C VAL A 25 20.80 -20.76 -9.02
N TYR A 26 21.27 -21.00 -10.23
CA TYR A 26 21.65 -22.28 -10.78
C TYR A 26 23.18 -22.34 -10.78
N PRO A 27 23.82 -22.91 -9.74
CA PRO A 27 25.27 -22.98 -9.67
C PRO A 27 25.83 -23.93 -10.72
N ASP A 28 27.02 -23.66 -11.25
CA ASP A 28 27.75 -24.56 -12.16
C ASP A 28 26.90 -25.02 -13.35
N SER A 29 26.23 -24.07 -13.99
CA SER A 29 25.27 -24.32 -15.07
C SER A 29 25.94 -24.73 -16.40
N PHE A 30 27.26 -24.67 -16.50
CA PHE A 30 28.01 -24.90 -17.74
C PHE A 30 29.03 -26.04 -17.58
N ARG A 31 29.18 -26.89 -18.61
CA ARG A 31 30.02 -28.11 -18.56
C ARG A 31 31.51 -27.81 -18.63
N GLU A 32 31.89 -26.93 -19.55
CA GLU A 32 33.29 -26.66 -19.88
C GLU A 32 33.83 -25.38 -19.21
N LEU A 33 33.00 -24.69 -18.44
CA LEU A 33 33.34 -23.44 -17.74
C LEU A 33 32.63 -23.36 -16.38
N HIS A 34 33.36 -23.05 -15.31
CA HIS A 34 32.80 -22.81 -13.99
C HIS A 34 32.04 -21.47 -13.97
N ALA A 35 30.72 -21.55 -14.21
CA ALA A 35 29.84 -20.39 -14.27
C ALA A 35 28.42 -20.72 -13.78
N SER A 36 27.74 -19.74 -13.19
CA SER A 36 26.37 -19.87 -12.67
C SER A 36 25.37 -19.04 -13.49
N ILE A 37 24.09 -19.42 -13.45
CA ILE A 37 22.99 -18.59 -13.95
C ILE A 37 22.19 -18.08 -12.75
N ARG A 38 21.95 -16.78 -12.65
CA ARG A 38 21.11 -16.18 -11.61
C ARG A 38 19.90 -15.52 -12.26
N TYR A 39 18.71 -15.81 -11.73
CA TYR A 39 17.49 -15.12 -12.06
C TYR A 39 17.02 -14.25 -10.92
N ILE A 40 16.59 -13.03 -11.25
CA ILE A 40 16.02 -12.07 -10.30
C ILE A 40 14.66 -11.65 -10.83
N TYR A 41 13.62 -11.73 -10.00
CA TYR A 41 12.27 -11.30 -10.34
C TYR A 41 11.79 -10.22 -9.39
N GLU A 42 11.71 -8.98 -9.87
CA GLU A 42 11.25 -7.84 -9.08
C GLU A 42 9.90 -7.35 -9.61
N ILE A 43 9.26 -6.44 -8.87
CA ILE A 43 8.01 -5.83 -9.34
C ILE A 43 8.29 -5.05 -10.62
N GLY A 44 7.86 -5.60 -11.76
CA GLY A 44 8.02 -4.99 -13.08
C GLY A 44 9.33 -5.29 -13.81
N SER A 45 10.19 -6.18 -13.29
CA SER A 45 11.43 -6.58 -13.97
C SER A 45 11.77 -8.06 -13.80
N PHE A 46 12.51 -8.58 -14.76
CA PHE A 46 13.07 -9.93 -14.72
C PHE A 46 14.48 -9.88 -15.30
N HIS A 47 15.44 -10.41 -14.56
CA HIS A 47 16.86 -10.41 -14.92
C HIS A 47 17.37 -11.85 -15.04
N GLN A 48 18.28 -12.06 -15.99
CA GLN A 48 19.12 -13.25 -16.10
C GLN A 48 20.57 -12.76 -16.10
N ASP A 49 21.36 -13.21 -15.12
CA ASP A 49 22.79 -12.98 -15.08
C ASP A 49 23.54 -14.29 -15.34
N VAL A 50 24.58 -14.24 -16.17
CA VAL A 50 25.59 -15.31 -16.27
C VAL A 50 26.82 -14.87 -15.49
N ILE A 51 27.14 -15.60 -14.43
CA ILE A 51 28.23 -15.27 -13.51
C ILE A 51 29.41 -16.18 -13.84
N LEU A 52 30.51 -15.59 -14.33
CA LEU A 52 31.77 -16.32 -14.56
C LEU A 52 32.56 -16.39 -13.25
N HIS A 53 32.93 -17.59 -12.82
CA HIS A 53 33.79 -17.79 -11.65
C HIS A 53 35.24 -18.10 -12.03
N GLU A 54 35.50 -18.34 -13.32
CA GLU A 54 36.83 -18.55 -13.90
C GLU A 54 36.95 -17.84 -15.26
N ALA A 55 38.18 -17.47 -15.65
CA ALA A 55 38.49 -16.80 -16.89
C ALA A 55 38.47 -17.78 -18.07
N PRO A 56 37.64 -17.56 -19.12
CA PRO A 56 37.71 -18.35 -20.34
C PRO A 56 39.03 -18.07 -21.09
N PRO A 57 39.52 -19.00 -21.95
CA PRO A 57 40.71 -18.73 -22.75
C PRO A 57 40.52 -17.53 -23.67
N SER A 58 41.63 -16.81 -23.92
CA SER A 58 41.59 -15.64 -24.79
C SER A 58 41.19 -16.01 -26.22
N PRO A 59 40.54 -15.10 -26.98
CA PRO A 59 40.18 -15.34 -28.38
C PRO A 59 41.35 -15.84 -29.24
N GLN A 60 42.57 -15.37 -28.96
CA GLN A 60 43.79 -15.76 -29.67
C GLN A 60 44.15 -17.23 -29.49
N ALA A 61 43.77 -17.85 -28.36
CA ALA A 61 43.95 -19.29 -28.14
C ALA A 61 43.19 -20.13 -29.19
N PHE A 62 42.13 -19.57 -29.78
CA PHE A 62 41.32 -20.18 -30.84
C PHE A 62 41.63 -19.64 -32.24
N GLY A 63 42.67 -18.80 -32.39
CA GLY A 63 43.02 -18.13 -33.65
C GLY A 63 42.14 -16.92 -33.99
N LEU A 64 41.33 -16.42 -33.05
CA LEU A 64 40.49 -15.23 -33.22
C LEU A 64 41.24 -13.94 -32.81
N SER A 65 40.78 -12.79 -33.30
CA SER A 65 41.32 -11.47 -32.93
C SER A 65 40.86 -11.04 -31.53
N ASP A 66 41.64 -10.23 -30.84
CA ASP A 66 41.23 -9.49 -29.63
C ASP A 66 40.01 -8.60 -29.82
N ARG A 67 39.70 -8.15 -31.04
CA ARG A 67 38.47 -7.41 -31.39
C ARG A 67 37.21 -8.31 -31.42
N SER A 68 37.24 -9.47 -30.77
CA SER A 68 36.11 -10.41 -30.70
C SER A 68 35.08 -9.96 -29.66
N ARG A 69 33.90 -10.58 -29.67
CA ARG A 69 32.89 -10.45 -28.62
C ARG A 69 32.80 -11.75 -27.82
N LEU A 70 32.53 -11.62 -26.53
CA LEU A 70 32.04 -12.73 -25.71
C LEU A 70 30.51 -12.68 -25.77
N GLU A 71 29.87 -13.78 -26.16
CA GLU A 71 28.42 -13.83 -26.40
C GLU A 71 27.74 -14.92 -25.56
N VAL A 72 26.56 -14.61 -25.03
CA VAL A 72 25.62 -15.54 -24.40
C VAL A 72 24.42 -15.70 -25.33
N ILE A 73 23.99 -16.94 -25.56
CA ILE A 73 22.85 -17.25 -26.43
C ILE A 73 21.73 -17.86 -25.60
N THR A 74 20.61 -17.17 -25.52
CA THR A 74 19.41 -17.61 -24.81
C THR A 74 18.30 -17.98 -25.81
N GLU A 75 17.83 -19.22 -25.78
CA GLU A 75 16.73 -19.70 -26.62
C GLU A 75 15.38 -19.41 -25.96
N PHE A 76 14.46 -18.81 -26.71
CA PHE A 76 13.10 -18.51 -26.28
C PHE A 76 12.14 -19.62 -26.75
N GLY A 77 11.07 -19.82 -26.00
CA GLY A 77 10.04 -20.80 -26.32
C GLY A 77 9.36 -20.53 -27.67
N PRO A 78 8.77 -21.56 -28.31
CA PRO A 78 8.11 -21.42 -29.61
C PRO A 78 6.92 -20.43 -29.60
N ASP A 79 6.31 -20.21 -28.43
CA ASP A 79 5.17 -19.32 -28.25
C ASP A 79 5.57 -17.86 -27.93
N THR A 80 6.87 -17.54 -27.93
CA THR A 80 7.34 -16.18 -27.67
C THR A 80 6.89 -15.22 -28.80
N PRO A 81 6.17 -14.13 -28.47
CA PRO A 81 5.72 -13.17 -29.47
C PRO A 81 6.89 -12.45 -30.14
N GLU A 82 6.73 -12.06 -31.41
CA GLU A 82 7.76 -11.30 -32.13
C GLU A 82 7.78 -9.84 -31.63
N PRO A 83 8.93 -9.31 -31.16
CA PRO A 83 9.01 -7.95 -30.65
C PRO A 83 9.13 -6.91 -31.77
N GLU A 84 8.69 -5.69 -31.51
CA GLU A 84 9.19 -4.54 -32.27
C GLU A 84 10.67 -4.31 -31.90
N ARG A 85 11.48 -3.97 -32.91
CA ARG A 85 12.94 -3.87 -32.78
C ARG A 85 13.42 -2.51 -33.22
N PHE A 86 14.17 -1.84 -32.35
CA PHE A 86 14.87 -0.60 -32.68
C PHE A 86 16.37 -0.81 -32.53
N THR A 87 17.12 -0.71 -33.62
CA THR A 87 18.57 -0.88 -33.63
C THR A 87 19.26 0.41 -33.18
N ARG A 88 20.11 0.31 -32.16
CA ARG A 88 20.99 1.37 -31.63
C ARG A 88 22.44 0.99 -31.91
N PHE A 89 23.33 1.97 -32.10
CA PHE A 89 24.77 1.72 -32.20
C PHE A 89 25.42 1.96 -30.83
N ILE A 90 26.03 0.91 -30.27
CA ILE A 90 26.90 1.01 -29.09
C ILE A 90 28.25 1.60 -29.48
N ARG A 91 28.80 1.15 -30.62
CA ARG A 91 30.06 1.64 -31.18
C ARG A 91 30.04 1.55 -32.71
N VAL A 92 30.62 2.54 -33.37
CA VAL A 92 30.78 2.59 -34.83
C VAL A 92 32.26 2.55 -35.18
N GLU A 93 32.69 1.71 -36.12
CA GLU A 93 34.07 1.71 -36.62
C GLU A 93 34.23 2.80 -37.69
N GLU A 94 34.85 3.91 -37.28
CA GLU A 94 35.02 5.11 -38.09
C GLU A 94 36.13 4.99 -39.14
N ASN A 95 37.08 4.06 -38.98
CA ASN A 95 38.18 3.90 -39.93
C ASN A 95 37.73 3.14 -41.19
N PRO A 96 37.69 3.76 -42.38
CA PRO A 96 37.13 3.12 -43.58
C PRO A 96 37.96 1.96 -44.13
N ALA A 97 39.25 1.86 -43.77
CA ALA A 97 40.11 0.76 -44.17
C ALA A 97 39.86 -0.47 -43.27
N ILE A 98 39.72 -0.25 -41.97
CA ILE A 98 39.41 -1.30 -40.99
C ILE A 98 37.97 -1.81 -41.19
N ARG A 99 37.01 -0.91 -41.37
CA ARG A 99 35.60 -1.24 -41.65
C ARG A 99 35.44 -2.20 -42.83
N ARG A 100 36.21 -2.01 -43.91
CA ARG A 100 36.19 -2.87 -45.11
C ARG A 100 36.76 -4.28 -44.87
N SER A 101 37.49 -4.48 -43.79
CA SER A 101 38.06 -5.78 -43.40
C SER A 101 37.22 -6.54 -42.37
N MET A 102 36.16 -5.92 -41.81
CA MET A 102 35.30 -6.52 -40.78
C MET A 102 33.97 -6.98 -41.38
N VAL A 103 33.50 -8.17 -40.97
CA VAL A 103 32.16 -8.67 -41.31
C VAL A 103 31.08 -7.90 -40.54
N GLU A 104 31.32 -7.67 -39.25
CA GLU A 104 30.49 -6.83 -38.38
C GLU A 104 31.34 -5.66 -37.86
N PRO A 105 31.38 -4.52 -38.57
CA PRO A 105 32.21 -3.38 -38.18
C PRO A 105 31.64 -2.58 -37.01
N ASP A 106 30.32 -2.59 -36.84
CA ASP A 106 29.64 -1.81 -35.80
C ASP A 106 29.13 -2.75 -34.70
N PHE A 107 29.06 -2.24 -33.48
CA PHE A 107 28.46 -2.92 -32.35
C PHE A 107 27.11 -2.28 -32.05
N THR A 108 26.05 -3.09 -32.07
CA THR A 108 24.67 -2.63 -32.02
C THR A 108 23.87 -3.30 -30.90
N ASP A 109 22.79 -2.63 -30.47
CA ASP A 109 21.81 -3.13 -29.52
C ASP A 109 20.41 -3.10 -30.16
N HIS A 110 19.65 -4.18 -30.08
CA HIS A 110 18.22 -4.19 -30.39
C HIS A 110 17.45 -3.84 -29.12
N LEU A 111 16.87 -2.65 -29.02
CA LEU A 111 15.79 -2.41 -28.06
C LEU A 111 14.59 -3.27 -28.47
N LEU A 112 14.19 -4.19 -27.59
CA LEU A 112 13.08 -5.13 -27.85
C LEU A 112 11.83 -4.70 -27.12
N VAL A 113 10.72 -4.72 -27.83
CA VAL A 113 9.42 -4.24 -27.37
C VAL A 113 8.40 -5.36 -27.60
N PHE A 114 7.98 -6.02 -26.52
CA PHE A 114 6.96 -7.07 -26.55
C PHE A 114 5.62 -6.47 -26.10
N GLY A 115 4.74 -6.19 -27.06
CA GLY A 115 3.44 -5.55 -26.79
C GLY A 115 3.57 -4.14 -26.19
N GLN A 116 2.56 -3.68 -25.44
CA GLN A 116 2.56 -2.32 -24.87
C GLN A 116 3.34 -2.18 -23.54
N GLU A 117 3.70 -3.29 -22.89
CA GLU A 117 4.09 -3.30 -21.48
C GLU A 117 5.51 -3.84 -21.19
N ILE A 118 6.07 -4.72 -22.04
CA ILE A 118 7.36 -5.36 -21.79
C ILE A 118 8.44 -4.77 -22.72
N ARG A 119 9.58 -4.37 -22.13
CA ARG A 119 10.73 -3.80 -22.85
C ARG A 119 12.03 -4.46 -22.36
N MET A 120 12.90 -4.89 -23.27
CA MET A 120 14.28 -5.29 -22.92
C MET A 120 15.24 -4.19 -23.35
N LEU A 121 15.85 -3.53 -22.37
CA LEU A 121 16.80 -2.43 -22.55
C LEU A 121 18.23 -2.95 -22.76
N ILE A 122 19.19 -2.05 -22.99
CA ILE A 122 20.61 -2.43 -23.12
C ILE A 122 21.09 -3.12 -21.83
N GLY A 123 21.85 -4.20 -21.97
CA GLY A 123 22.40 -4.93 -20.83
C GLY A 123 23.70 -4.29 -20.33
N ARG A 124 24.24 -4.83 -19.24
CA ARG A 124 25.51 -4.38 -18.63
C ARG A 124 26.33 -5.55 -18.10
N ALA A 125 27.65 -5.45 -18.22
CA ALA A 125 28.62 -6.34 -17.58
C ALA A 125 29.34 -5.58 -16.44
N PHE A 126 29.52 -6.24 -15.29
CA PHE A 126 30.09 -5.67 -14.06
C PHE A 126 30.70 -6.76 -13.16
N ALA A 127 31.61 -6.39 -12.26
CA ALA A 127 32.20 -7.27 -11.25
C ALA A 127 31.31 -7.36 -9.99
N LEU A 128 31.35 -8.49 -9.27
CA LEU A 128 30.44 -8.77 -8.14
C LEU A 128 30.97 -8.39 -6.74
N ASP A 129 32.26 -8.03 -6.59
CA ASP A 129 32.88 -7.72 -5.28
C ASP A 129 33.30 -6.24 -5.16
N GLU A 130 32.98 -5.61 -4.02
CA GLU A 130 33.36 -4.22 -3.70
C GLU A 130 34.88 -4.03 -3.47
N GLU A 131 35.64 -5.06 -3.07
CA GLU A 131 37.09 -4.95 -2.80
C GLU A 131 37.98 -4.84 -4.05
N LEU A 132 37.48 -5.13 -5.26
CA LEU A 132 38.24 -4.92 -6.50
C LEU A 132 38.21 -3.48 -7.01
N ASN A 133 37.35 -2.61 -6.45
CA ASN A 133 37.32 -1.18 -6.81
C ASN A 133 38.46 -0.36 -6.16
N ASP A 134 39.20 -0.92 -5.20
CA ASP A 134 40.20 -0.17 -4.42
C ASP A 134 41.67 -0.53 -4.78
N GLY A 135 41.91 -1.46 -5.71
CA GLY A 135 43.26 -2.03 -5.95
C GLY A 135 43.90 -1.80 -7.32
N ALA A 136 43.13 -1.59 -8.39
CA ALA A 136 43.64 -1.61 -9.76
C ALA A 136 43.30 -0.35 -10.57
N GLY A 137 43.38 0.84 -9.97
CA GLY A 137 43.48 2.13 -10.70
C GLY A 137 42.38 2.46 -11.73
N GLY A 138 41.23 1.79 -11.68
CA GLY A 138 40.04 2.13 -12.45
C GLY A 138 39.05 2.90 -11.56
N GLU A 139 38.63 4.08 -12.01
CA GLU A 139 37.60 4.89 -11.35
C GLU A 139 36.32 4.05 -11.06
N PRO A 140 35.69 4.17 -9.88
CA PRO A 140 34.45 3.46 -9.56
C PRO A 140 33.30 3.96 -10.45
N GLY A 141 32.88 3.13 -11.41
CA GLY A 141 31.78 3.45 -12.34
C GLY A 141 31.83 2.85 -13.74
N THR A 142 32.59 1.79 -14.01
CA THR A 142 32.76 1.28 -15.39
C THR A 142 31.81 0.10 -15.67
N GLU A 143 30.50 0.34 -15.77
CA GLU A 143 29.58 -0.66 -16.35
C GLU A 143 29.84 -0.75 -17.87
N ILE A 144 30.12 -1.96 -18.38
CA ILE A 144 30.40 -2.16 -19.81
C ILE A 144 29.10 -2.54 -20.53
N PRO A 145 28.72 -1.83 -21.62
CA PRO A 145 27.46 -2.10 -22.31
C PRO A 145 27.46 -3.50 -22.95
N VAL A 146 26.37 -4.23 -22.72
CA VAL A 146 26.05 -5.51 -23.37
C VAL A 146 24.97 -5.25 -24.42
N GLY A 147 25.33 -5.46 -25.68
CA GLY A 147 24.41 -5.30 -26.81
C GLY A 147 23.67 -6.59 -27.07
N LYS A 148 22.38 -6.51 -27.39
CA LYS A 148 21.57 -7.69 -27.70
C LYS A 148 21.04 -7.72 -29.11
N GLU A 149 20.90 -8.91 -29.66
CA GLU A 149 20.29 -9.16 -30.96
C GLU A 149 19.22 -10.25 -30.85
N PHE A 150 18.00 -9.91 -31.25
CA PHE A 150 16.88 -10.84 -31.34
C PHE A 150 16.69 -11.34 -32.77
N GLN A 151 16.93 -12.63 -32.98
CA GLN A 151 16.94 -13.25 -34.31
C GLN A 151 16.28 -14.64 -34.32
N ARG A 152 15.77 -15.04 -35.49
CA ARG A 152 15.37 -16.42 -35.78
C ARG A 152 16.48 -17.12 -36.56
N ILE A 153 17.07 -18.14 -35.97
CA ILE A 153 18.14 -18.95 -36.59
C ILE A 153 17.70 -20.41 -36.56
N ASP A 154 17.68 -21.07 -37.71
CA ASP A 154 17.18 -22.45 -37.89
C ASP A 154 15.77 -22.68 -37.35
N GLY A 155 14.88 -21.69 -37.52
CA GLY A 155 13.49 -21.76 -37.05
C GLY A 155 13.32 -21.60 -35.54
N ARG A 156 14.39 -21.31 -34.78
CA ARG A 156 14.36 -21.09 -33.33
C ARG A 156 14.57 -19.61 -33.00
N THR A 157 13.80 -19.10 -32.05
CA THR A 157 13.89 -17.72 -31.56
C THR A 157 14.99 -17.60 -30.52
N ARG A 158 15.92 -16.67 -30.70
CA ARG A 158 17.05 -16.48 -29.79
C ARG A 158 17.35 -15.03 -29.51
N LEU A 159 17.81 -14.79 -28.28
CA LEU A 159 18.46 -13.57 -27.85
C LEU A 159 19.96 -13.85 -27.77
N ILE A 160 20.76 -13.06 -28.47
CA ILE A 160 22.22 -13.11 -28.43
C ILE A 160 22.68 -11.84 -27.73
N GLU A 161 23.33 -11.99 -26.58
CA GLU A 161 23.84 -10.87 -25.78
C GLU A 161 25.36 -10.90 -25.83
N GLY A 162 25.98 -9.81 -26.30
CA GLY A 162 27.41 -9.76 -26.54
C GLY A 162 28.07 -8.56 -25.88
N VAL A 163 29.35 -8.72 -25.53
CA VAL A 163 30.22 -7.65 -25.04
C VAL A 163 31.58 -7.71 -25.74
N GLU A 164 32.20 -6.57 -26.03
CA GLU A 164 33.51 -6.55 -26.67
C GLU A 164 34.60 -7.07 -25.73
N TYR A 165 35.36 -8.08 -26.16
CA TYR A 165 36.34 -8.77 -25.33
C TYR A 165 37.39 -7.81 -24.74
N GLN A 166 37.89 -6.86 -25.54
CA GLN A 166 38.86 -5.85 -25.07
C GLN A 166 38.33 -5.00 -23.90
N ALA A 167 37.02 -4.77 -23.82
CA ALA A 167 36.44 -4.00 -22.73
C ALA A 167 36.42 -4.80 -21.42
N ILE A 168 36.16 -6.10 -21.49
CA ILE A 168 36.05 -6.98 -20.31
C ILE A 168 37.35 -7.71 -19.95
N ALA A 169 38.36 -7.71 -20.82
CA ALA A 169 39.62 -8.44 -20.61
C ALA A 169 40.29 -8.16 -19.24
N PRO A 170 40.37 -6.90 -18.75
CA PRO A 170 40.95 -6.64 -17.42
C PRO A 170 40.19 -7.34 -16.29
N PHE A 171 38.86 -7.43 -16.39
CA PHE A 171 38.01 -8.09 -15.37
C PHE A 171 38.13 -9.61 -15.43
N LEU A 172 38.41 -10.18 -16.61
CA LEU A 172 38.65 -11.61 -16.76
C LEU A 172 40.03 -12.02 -16.25
N GLU A 173 41.03 -11.14 -16.32
CA GLU A 173 42.37 -11.41 -15.79
C GLU A 173 42.41 -11.56 -14.26
N ASP A 174 41.44 -10.99 -13.55
CA ASP A 174 41.28 -11.10 -12.09
C ASP A 174 40.62 -12.42 -11.65
N LEU A 175 40.02 -13.18 -12.59
CA LEU A 175 39.42 -14.48 -12.30
C LEU A 175 40.48 -15.60 -12.39
N PRO A 176 40.33 -16.69 -11.60
CA PRO A 176 41.16 -17.88 -11.76
C PRO A 176 41.12 -18.40 -13.20
N PRO A 177 42.23 -18.87 -13.79
CA PRO A 177 42.20 -19.44 -15.14
C PRO A 177 41.38 -20.73 -15.17
N ALA A 178 40.66 -20.97 -16.27
CA ALA A 178 39.81 -22.15 -16.41
C ALA A 178 40.56 -23.46 -16.12
N THR A 179 40.01 -24.27 -15.21
CA THR A 179 40.66 -25.51 -14.73
C THR A 179 40.30 -26.75 -15.56
N ALA A 180 39.24 -26.69 -16.36
CA ALA A 180 38.82 -27.76 -17.25
C ALA A 180 39.74 -27.86 -18.48
N ASP A 181 40.21 -29.07 -18.79
CA ASP A 181 40.89 -29.34 -20.06
C ASP A 181 39.85 -29.25 -21.20
N LEU A 182 39.77 -28.10 -21.86
CA LEU A 182 38.97 -27.90 -23.09
C LEU A 182 39.37 -28.89 -24.21
N GLY A 183 40.39 -29.73 -23.97
CA GLY A 183 40.83 -30.87 -24.76
C GLY A 183 39.79 -31.94 -25.12
N GLU A 184 38.63 -32.02 -24.46
CA GLU A 184 37.52 -32.88 -24.94
C GLU A 184 36.73 -32.24 -26.11
N ALA A 185 36.57 -30.91 -26.13
CA ALA A 185 35.91 -30.18 -27.23
C ALA A 185 36.73 -30.21 -28.53
N THR A 186 38.06 -30.33 -28.43
CA THR A 186 38.96 -30.44 -29.59
C THR A 186 38.94 -31.83 -30.26
N ARG A 187 38.39 -32.89 -29.62
CA ARG A 187 38.30 -34.23 -30.22
C ARG A 187 37.02 -34.48 -31.03
N ASN A 188 35.95 -33.71 -30.77
CA ASN A 188 34.64 -33.87 -31.44
C ASN A 188 34.37 -32.81 -32.55
N GLY A 189 35.32 -31.92 -32.83
CA GLY A 189 35.24 -30.98 -33.96
C GLY A 189 34.44 -29.69 -33.73
N GLU A 190 33.96 -29.43 -32.50
CA GLU A 190 33.13 -28.26 -32.16
C GLU A 190 33.94 -27.00 -31.76
N SER A 191 35.25 -27.15 -31.50
CA SER A 191 36.14 -26.04 -31.07
C SER A 191 37.00 -25.44 -32.20
N MET A 192 36.82 -25.86 -33.47
CA MET A 192 37.48 -25.19 -34.59
C MET A 192 36.72 -23.93 -34.99
N ALA A 193 37.42 -22.81 -35.16
CA ALA A 193 36.85 -21.57 -35.67
C ALA A 193 36.08 -21.84 -36.97
N SER A 194 34.76 -21.63 -36.93
CA SER A 194 33.87 -21.84 -38.07
C SER A 194 33.50 -20.51 -38.68
N SER A 195 33.32 -20.49 -40.01
CA SER A 195 32.77 -19.31 -40.68
C SER A 195 31.28 -19.16 -40.32
N GLY A 196 30.92 -18.07 -39.65
CA GLY A 196 29.56 -17.78 -39.15
C GLY A 196 29.37 -18.05 -37.65
N ARG A 197 28.28 -17.53 -37.06
CA ARG A 197 27.92 -17.73 -35.65
C ARG A 197 27.47 -19.19 -35.40
N LEU A 198 28.23 -19.93 -34.58
CA LEU A 198 27.92 -21.29 -34.12
C LEU A 198 26.80 -21.27 -33.07
N VAL A 199 26.04 -22.36 -32.99
CA VAL A 199 24.89 -22.47 -32.11
C VAL A 199 24.88 -23.84 -31.43
N PRO A 200 24.67 -23.91 -30.10
CA PRO A 200 24.50 -25.17 -29.38
C PRO A 200 23.30 -26.04 -29.85
N ALA A 201 23.48 -27.36 -29.78
CA ALA A 201 22.43 -28.35 -30.03
C ALA A 201 21.39 -28.42 -28.88
N ARG A 202 20.15 -28.81 -29.18
CA ARG A 202 19.06 -28.92 -28.20
C ARG A 202 19.28 -30.09 -27.25
N ILE A 203 19.27 -29.85 -25.94
CA ILE A 203 19.29 -30.90 -24.91
C ILE A 203 17.85 -31.39 -24.69
N ALA A 204 17.62 -32.71 -24.65
CA ALA A 204 16.30 -33.30 -24.44
C ALA A 204 15.82 -33.08 -22.99
N SER A 205 14.59 -32.61 -22.79
CA SER A 205 14.05 -32.37 -21.43
C SER A 205 13.81 -33.68 -20.69
N LEU A 206 14.38 -33.82 -19.50
CA LEU A 206 14.03 -34.86 -18.53
C LEU A 206 12.98 -34.31 -17.57
N ASP A 207 11.78 -34.88 -17.60
CA ASP A 207 10.70 -34.60 -16.65
C ASP A 207 11.02 -35.31 -15.32
N ARG A 208 11.60 -34.58 -14.36
CA ARG A 208 11.76 -35.02 -12.96
C ARG A 208 11.37 -33.87 -12.04
N GLY A 209 10.56 -34.21 -11.02
CA GLY A 209 9.99 -33.27 -10.07
C GLY A 209 11.01 -32.35 -9.41
N HIS A 210 10.58 -31.12 -9.16
CA HIS A 210 11.41 -30.03 -8.62
C HIS A 210 11.64 -30.22 -7.11
N GLU A 211 12.88 -30.47 -6.70
CA GLU A 211 13.28 -30.42 -5.28
C GLU A 211 14.17 -29.20 -5.04
N PHE A 212 13.75 -28.33 -4.12
CA PHE A 212 14.49 -27.13 -3.68
C PHE A 212 15.12 -27.39 -2.30
N ALA A 213 16.41 -27.10 -2.14
CA ALA A 213 17.09 -27.15 -0.84
C ALA A 213 17.20 -25.75 -0.23
N ARG A 214 16.70 -25.56 0.99
CA ARG A 214 16.72 -24.29 1.76
C ARG A 214 17.93 -24.23 2.68
N ARG A 215 18.71 -23.13 2.65
CA ARG A 215 19.78 -22.82 3.60
C ARG A 215 19.51 -21.45 4.24
N GLU A 216 19.64 -21.37 5.56
CA GLU A 216 19.38 -20.13 6.32
C GLU A 216 20.62 -19.21 6.35
N PRO A 217 20.50 -17.91 6.08
CA PRO A 217 21.53 -16.92 6.40
C PRO A 217 21.38 -16.37 7.82
N SER A 218 22.50 -16.20 8.52
CA SER A 218 22.57 -15.56 9.83
C SER A 218 22.83 -14.05 9.71
N GLN A 219 21.79 -13.24 9.94
CA GLN A 219 21.70 -11.98 10.74
C GLN A 219 20.70 -10.93 10.16
N ARG A 220 19.65 -10.69 10.97
CA ARG A 220 18.83 -9.48 11.28
C ARG A 220 18.18 -8.61 10.17
N GLY A 221 16.82 -8.64 10.15
CA GLY A 221 15.92 -7.45 10.18
C GLY A 221 15.30 -6.89 8.87
N PHE A 222 13.99 -6.63 8.85
CA PHE A 222 13.09 -6.29 7.72
C PHE A 222 12.34 -4.95 7.96
N VAL A 223 11.85 -4.25 6.91
CA VAL A 223 10.47 -3.66 6.77
C VAL A 223 10.35 -2.74 5.53
N LEU A 224 9.12 -2.76 5.03
CA LEU A 224 8.42 -2.16 3.89
C LEU A 224 8.04 -0.68 4.02
N ASP A 225 8.12 0.06 2.92
CA ASP A 225 7.01 0.79 2.24
C ASP A 225 7.56 1.99 1.45
N TYR A 226 7.65 1.79 0.13
CA TYR A 226 7.90 2.75 -0.92
C TYR A 226 7.67 2.00 -2.23
N VAL A 227 7.12 2.65 -3.25
CA VAL A 227 6.94 1.98 -4.54
C VAL A 227 8.28 1.98 -5.27
N THR A 228 8.95 0.82 -5.30
CA THR A 228 10.16 0.64 -6.13
C THR A 228 9.77 0.67 -7.60
N LYS A 229 10.46 1.48 -8.39
CA LYS A 229 10.27 1.61 -9.84
C LYS A 229 11.57 1.36 -10.59
N THR A 230 11.55 0.38 -11.48
CA THR A 230 12.62 0.06 -12.44
C THR A 230 11.99 -0.24 -13.80
N GLY A 231 12.74 -0.05 -14.88
CA GLY A 231 12.26 -0.33 -16.24
C GLY A 231 11.48 0.85 -16.83
N GLY A 232 10.20 0.66 -17.17
CA GLY A 232 9.38 1.75 -17.70
C GLY A 232 7.87 1.53 -17.65
N ALA A 233 7.12 2.60 -17.88
CA ALA A 233 5.66 2.63 -17.83
C ALA A 233 5.07 3.59 -18.88
N THR A 234 3.79 3.40 -19.18
CA THR A 234 3.01 4.28 -20.07
C THR A 234 1.95 5.02 -19.26
N ASP A 235 1.81 6.32 -19.48
CA ASP A 235 0.83 7.20 -18.81
C ASP A 235 0.85 7.10 -17.28
N PHE A 236 2.05 6.90 -16.72
CA PHE A 236 2.24 6.76 -15.28
C PHE A 236 2.10 8.10 -14.56
N ASN A 237 1.24 8.13 -13.55
CA ASN A 237 1.02 9.30 -12.71
C ASN A 237 1.71 9.15 -11.36
N PHE A 238 2.58 10.10 -11.04
CA PHE A 238 3.13 10.24 -9.70
C PHE A 238 2.07 10.92 -8.83
N VAL A 239 1.29 10.15 -8.08
CA VAL A 239 0.22 10.69 -7.23
C VAL A 239 0.74 11.70 -6.21
N SER A 240 -0.10 12.69 -5.87
CA SER A 240 0.23 13.72 -4.88
C SER A 240 0.69 13.09 -3.58
N LYS A 241 1.73 13.64 -2.95
CA LYS A 241 2.34 13.17 -1.69
C LYS A 241 2.83 11.71 -1.66
N GLY A 242 2.82 10.99 -2.79
CA GLY A 242 3.38 9.63 -2.89
C GLY A 242 4.91 9.64 -2.86
N THR A 243 5.52 8.60 -2.30
CA THR A 243 6.98 8.38 -2.32
C THR A 243 7.36 7.24 -3.26
N TYR A 244 8.29 7.50 -4.17
CA TYR A 244 8.75 6.57 -5.19
C TYR A 244 10.25 6.37 -5.06
N TYR A 245 10.73 5.16 -5.26
CA TYR A 245 12.16 4.86 -5.28
C TYR A 245 12.58 4.31 -6.62
N ILE A 246 13.45 5.04 -7.32
CA ILE A 246 14.07 4.63 -8.57
C ILE A 246 15.44 4.05 -8.22
N SER A 247 15.57 2.72 -8.29
CA SER A 247 16.81 2.03 -7.95
C SER A 247 17.82 1.98 -9.10
N SER A 248 17.38 2.29 -10.34
CA SER A 248 18.24 2.38 -11.52
C SER A 248 17.64 3.35 -12.56
N GLY A 249 17.18 2.89 -13.72
CA GLY A 249 16.46 3.72 -14.68
C GLY A 249 14.95 3.48 -14.59
N PHE A 250 14.16 4.55 -14.62
CA PHE A 250 12.71 4.46 -14.82
C PHE A 250 12.27 5.39 -15.96
N GLY A 251 11.72 4.79 -17.02
CA GLY A 251 11.22 5.49 -18.20
C GLY A 251 9.72 5.65 -18.20
N VAL A 252 9.20 6.85 -18.36
CA VAL A 252 7.75 7.07 -18.51
C VAL A 252 7.46 7.66 -19.88
N SER A 253 6.55 7.02 -20.62
CA SER A 253 6.09 7.49 -21.93
C SER A 253 4.59 7.72 -21.98
N GLY A 254 4.08 8.49 -22.95
CA GLY A 254 2.63 8.67 -23.14
C GLY A 254 2.16 10.12 -23.23
N TYR A 255 0.85 10.33 -23.11
CA TYR A 255 0.20 11.63 -23.28
C TYR A 255 -0.40 12.21 -21.99
N SER A 256 -0.50 11.42 -20.92
CA SER A 256 -1.14 11.84 -19.67
C SER A 256 -0.27 11.60 -18.44
N ILE A 257 1.02 11.93 -18.50
CA ILE A 257 1.93 11.84 -17.35
C ILE A 257 1.65 13.04 -16.42
N ALA A 258 1.29 12.78 -15.17
CA ALA A 258 1.05 13.83 -14.18
C ALA A 258 1.94 13.63 -12.95
N PHE A 259 2.60 14.71 -12.53
CA PHE A 259 3.19 14.81 -11.20
C PHE A 259 2.20 15.51 -10.28
N GLY A 260 1.80 14.82 -9.22
CA GLY A 260 0.95 15.33 -8.17
C GLY A 260 1.71 16.24 -7.21
N GLU A 261 0.96 17.11 -6.53
CA GLU A 261 1.50 18.04 -5.53
C GLU A 261 2.22 17.28 -4.41
N GLY A 262 3.45 17.68 -4.08
CA GLY A 262 4.24 17.07 -3.00
C GLY A 262 4.73 15.65 -3.27
N ALA A 263 4.63 15.12 -4.49
CA ALA A 263 5.20 13.81 -4.83
C ALA A 263 6.73 13.81 -4.61
N VAL A 264 7.27 12.71 -4.07
CA VAL A 264 8.70 12.55 -3.75
C VAL A 264 9.30 11.38 -4.54
N ILE A 265 10.31 11.65 -5.34
CA ILE A 265 11.03 10.66 -6.15
C ILE A 265 12.45 10.56 -5.60
N LYS A 266 12.79 9.37 -5.11
CA LYS A 266 14.07 9.05 -4.48
C LYS A 266 14.94 8.19 -5.40
N TYR A 267 16.24 8.47 -5.43
CA TYR A 267 17.18 7.85 -6.36
C TYR A 267 18.26 7.03 -5.64
N ALA A 268 18.54 5.84 -6.16
CA ALA A 268 19.81 5.15 -5.90
C ALA A 268 20.97 5.80 -6.66
N ASN A 269 22.20 5.36 -6.38
CA ASN A 269 23.38 5.88 -7.06
C ASN A 269 23.29 5.66 -8.59
N ASN A 270 23.51 6.74 -9.34
CA ASN A 270 23.38 6.84 -10.79
C ASN A 270 21.98 6.54 -11.35
N ALA A 271 20.95 6.53 -10.52
CA ALA A 271 19.59 6.33 -10.99
C ALA A 271 19.04 7.57 -11.73
N TYR A 272 18.07 7.37 -12.61
CA TYR A 272 17.46 8.46 -13.38
C TYR A 272 16.00 8.19 -13.75
N LEU A 273 15.23 9.28 -13.84
CA LEU A 273 13.88 9.30 -14.39
C LEU A 273 13.95 9.94 -15.78
N TYR A 274 13.57 9.20 -16.82
CA TYR A 274 13.42 9.81 -18.14
C TYR A 274 11.96 9.85 -18.59
N LEU A 275 11.58 10.94 -19.24
CA LEU A 275 10.24 11.21 -19.74
C LEU A 275 10.26 11.31 -21.26
N TYR A 276 9.41 10.51 -21.90
CA TYR A 276 9.18 10.48 -23.35
C TYR A 276 7.69 10.65 -23.63
N GLY A 277 7.16 11.86 -23.43
CA GLY A 277 5.72 12.09 -23.48
C GLY A 277 5.26 13.39 -22.87
N HIS A 278 3.97 13.71 -23.03
CA HIS A 278 3.38 14.89 -22.41
C HIS A 278 3.29 14.70 -20.90
N PHE A 279 3.88 15.64 -20.17
CA PHE A 279 3.85 15.64 -18.71
C PHE A 279 3.36 16.97 -18.15
N THR A 280 2.79 16.91 -16.96
CA THR A 280 2.29 18.09 -16.22
C THR A 280 2.83 18.12 -14.80
N PHE A 281 3.13 19.33 -14.33
CA PHE A 281 3.54 19.62 -12.95
C PHE A 281 2.52 20.54 -12.27
N PRO A 282 2.39 20.47 -10.92
CA PRO A 282 1.47 21.33 -10.17
C PRO A 282 1.88 22.79 -10.33
N SER A 283 0.89 23.69 -10.44
CA SER A 283 1.15 25.13 -10.62
C SER A 283 1.46 25.88 -9.32
N SER A 284 1.16 25.27 -8.17
CA SER A 284 1.27 25.83 -6.82
C SER A 284 1.22 24.69 -5.80
N GLY A 285 1.36 25.01 -4.50
CA GLY A 285 1.33 24.01 -3.43
C GLY A 285 2.69 23.38 -3.18
N SER A 286 2.73 22.25 -2.49
CA SER A 286 3.99 21.55 -2.19
C SER A 286 4.71 21.13 -3.48
N PRO A 287 6.01 21.43 -3.62
CA PRO A 287 6.74 21.12 -4.83
C PRO A 287 6.94 19.61 -5.01
N VAL A 288 7.11 19.17 -6.25
CA VAL A 288 7.56 17.80 -6.56
C VAL A 288 9.04 17.69 -6.19
N VAL A 289 9.40 16.74 -5.33
CA VAL A 289 10.76 16.60 -4.80
C VAL A 289 11.49 15.46 -5.48
N PHE A 290 12.70 15.72 -5.97
CA PHE A 290 13.61 14.73 -6.53
C PHE A 290 14.86 14.67 -5.65
N THR A 291 15.21 13.52 -5.08
CA THR A 291 16.25 13.46 -4.05
C THR A 291 16.93 12.10 -3.88
N SER A 292 18.00 12.01 -3.10
CA SER A 292 18.65 10.74 -2.75
C SER A 292 17.71 9.81 -1.96
N LYS A 293 17.89 8.48 -2.09
CA LYS A 293 17.27 7.50 -1.19
C LYS A 293 17.60 7.75 0.28
N ASP A 294 18.78 8.33 0.52
CA ASP A 294 19.34 8.59 1.84
C ASP A 294 18.85 9.94 2.43
N GLU A 295 18.01 10.67 1.69
CA GLU A 295 17.39 11.91 2.16
C GLU A 295 16.10 11.59 2.91
N ASN A 296 16.11 11.66 4.24
CA ASN A 296 14.95 11.33 5.07
C ASN A 296 14.04 12.52 5.38
N LEU A 297 14.38 13.75 4.96
CA LEU A 297 13.56 14.94 5.20
C LEU A 297 12.27 14.98 4.39
N TYR A 298 12.26 14.31 3.24
CA TYR A 298 11.17 14.36 2.27
C TYR A 298 10.65 12.96 1.96
N GLY A 299 9.33 12.79 1.99
CA GLY A 299 8.68 11.51 1.72
C GLY A 299 9.01 10.42 2.75
N GLU A 300 8.70 9.18 2.40
CA GLU A 300 8.97 8.01 3.24
C GLU A 300 10.46 7.65 3.21
N VAL A 301 10.98 7.17 4.35
CA VAL A 301 12.38 6.74 4.47
C VAL A 301 12.58 5.44 3.67
N ILE A 302 13.52 5.45 2.73
CA ILE A 302 13.84 4.25 1.94
C ILE A 302 14.62 3.27 2.82
N SER A 303 14.25 1.99 2.78
CA SER A 303 14.99 0.94 3.49
C SER A 303 16.47 0.94 3.07
N GLY A 304 17.38 0.83 4.05
CA GLY A 304 18.82 0.99 3.82
C GLY A 304 19.25 2.44 3.57
N SER A 305 18.38 3.43 3.84
CA SER A 305 18.78 4.83 3.93
C SER A 305 19.81 5.01 5.04
N THR A 306 20.89 5.73 4.74
CA THR A 306 21.91 6.11 5.73
C THR A 306 21.53 7.35 6.54
N GLY A 307 20.46 8.06 6.14
CA GLY A 307 20.18 9.41 6.65
C GLY A 307 21.27 10.44 6.31
N SER A 308 22.21 10.08 5.44
CA SER A 308 23.34 10.92 5.02
C SER A 308 23.35 10.99 3.50
N PRO A 309 22.56 11.90 2.91
CA PRO A 309 22.37 11.95 1.47
C PRO A 309 23.65 12.33 0.70
N ALA A 310 23.88 11.61 -0.39
CA ALA A 310 24.90 11.92 -1.39
C ALA A 310 24.26 12.20 -2.75
N HIS A 311 25.04 12.72 -3.71
CA HIS A 311 24.57 12.98 -5.07
C HIS A 311 24.27 11.68 -5.82
N MET A 312 23.03 11.21 -5.75
CA MET A 312 22.64 9.90 -6.26
C MET A 312 22.12 9.96 -7.71
N ALA A 313 21.28 10.92 -8.07
CA ALA A 313 20.62 10.93 -9.38
C ALA A 313 21.52 11.43 -10.53
N ASN A 314 21.43 10.81 -11.72
CA ASN A 314 22.23 11.21 -12.89
C ASN A 314 21.55 10.92 -14.26
N PRO A 315 20.67 11.81 -14.74
CA PRO A 315 20.11 12.97 -14.06
C PRO A 315 18.91 12.63 -13.17
N ALA A 316 18.48 13.55 -12.31
CA ALA A 316 17.20 13.43 -11.61
C ALA A 316 16.04 13.39 -12.60
N LEU A 317 16.00 14.30 -13.57
CA LEU A 317 14.97 14.32 -14.59
C LEU A 317 15.57 14.47 -15.99
N TRP A 318 15.24 13.54 -16.88
CA TRP A 318 15.68 13.54 -18.26
C TRP A 318 14.50 13.66 -19.22
N VAL A 319 14.31 14.84 -19.82
CA VAL A 319 13.32 15.04 -20.88
C VAL A 319 13.94 14.55 -22.19
N TYR A 320 13.49 13.39 -22.66
CA TYR A 320 14.15 12.62 -23.68
C TYR A 320 13.50 12.84 -25.05
N TYR A 321 14.17 13.54 -25.97
CA TYR A 321 13.82 13.64 -27.39
C TYR A 321 12.34 13.96 -27.71
N VAL A 322 11.72 14.84 -26.93
CA VAL A 322 10.33 15.26 -27.18
C VAL A 322 10.27 16.26 -28.35
N ASP A 323 9.17 16.26 -29.09
CA ASP A 323 8.94 17.12 -30.26
C ASP A 323 7.93 18.26 -30.02
N PHE A 324 7.55 18.48 -28.75
CA PHE A 324 6.63 19.52 -28.29
C PHE A 324 7.22 20.32 -27.12
N ASN A 325 6.61 21.47 -26.85
CA ASN A 325 6.99 22.34 -25.74
C ASN A 325 6.66 21.68 -24.40
N THR A 326 7.59 21.76 -23.45
CA THR A 326 7.40 21.22 -22.10
C THR A 326 7.61 22.29 -21.04
N GLU A 327 6.97 22.12 -19.89
CA GLU A 327 7.13 23.00 -18.73
C GLU A 327 7.36 22.15 -17.48
N ILE A 328 8.51 22.33 -16.84
CA ILE A 328 8.77 21.87 -15.48
C ILE A 328 8.53 23.06 -14.55
N ARG A 329 7.69 22.89 -13.54
CA ARG A 329 7.38 23.93 -12.58
C ARG A 329 7.12 23.38 -11.19
N ASN A 330 7.24 24.22 -10.16
CA ASN A 330 7.03 23.85 -8.77
C ASN A 330 7.79 22.56 -8.39
N ALA A 331 9.07 22.48 -8.77
CA ALA A 331 9.93 21.33 -8.52
C ALA A 331 11.07 21.70 -7.55
N SER A 332 11.49 20.73 -6.74
CA SER A 332 12.65 20.82 -5.84
C SER A 332 13.60 19.68 -6.17
N VAL A 333 14.71 19.99 -6.83
CA VAL A 333 15.72 19.01 -7.21
C VAL A 333 16.87 19.06 -6.21
N ARG A 334 17.19 17.91 -5.64
CA ARG A 334 18.14 17.76 -4.53
C ARG A 334 19.07 16.59 -4.77
N TRP A 335 20.30 16.68 -4.24
CA TRP A 335 21.24 15.56 -4.17
C TRP A 335 21.40 14.84 -5.51
N ALA A 336 21.52 15.62 -6.59
CA ALA A 336 21.64 15.12 -7.95
C ALA A 336 23.00 15.49 -8.54
N LYS A 337 23.61 14.59 -9.30
CA LYS A 337 24.79 14.89 -10.13
C LYS A 337 24.38 15.83 -11.26
N GLN A 338 23.24 15.55 -11.87
CA GLN A 338 22.59 16.41 -12.86
C GLN A 338 21.11 16.55 -12.50
N GLY A 339 20.60 17.78 -12.47
CA GLY A 339 19.23 18.05 -12.07
C GLY A 339 18.24 17.75 -13.19
N VAL A 340 18.13 18.66 -14.17
CA VAL A 340 17.25 18.49 -15.33
C VAL A 340 18.09 18.46 -16.60
N VAL A 341 17.92 17.43 -17.43
CA VAL A 341 18.54 17.30 -18.74
C VAL A 341 17.47 17.33 -19.82
N TYR A 342 17.67 18.15 -20.84
CA TYR A 342 16.84 18.19 -22.05
C TYR A 342 17.62 17.62 -23.24
N ASP A 343 17.03 16.69 -23.97
CA ASP A 343 17.51 16.28 -25.30
C ASP A 343 16.48 16.65 -26.37
N GLN A 344 16.95 17.03 -27.55
CA GLN A 344 16.09 17.43 -28.66
C GLN A 344 16.16 16.46 -29.85
N ASN A 345 15.01 16.22 -30.49
CA ASN A 345 14.97 15.48 -31.75
C ASN A 345 15.66 16.27 -32.88
N PRO A 346 16.54 15.63 -33.68
CA PRO A 346 17.15 16.28 -34.83
C PRO A 346 16.10 16.89 -35.78
N GLY A 347 16.24 18.18 -36.10
CA GLY A 347 15.35 18.89 -37.03
C GLY A 347 14.03 19.40 -36.45
N VAL A 348 13.79 19.20 -35.15
CA VAL A 348 12.64 19.78 -34.43
C VAL A 348 13.07 21.05 -33.70
N SER A 349 12.21 22.06 -33.60
CA SER A 349 12.41 23.27 -32.78
C SER A 349 11.34 23.35 -31.69
N ALA A 350 11.60 22.76 -30.52
CA ALA A 350 10.72 22.85 -29.36
C ALA A 350 11.28 23.86 -28.34
N SER A 351 10.39 24.58 -27.65
CA SER A 351 10.73 25.55 -26.61
C SER A 351 10.31 25.00 -25.25
N HIS A 352 11.30 24.72 -24.40
CA HIS A 352 11.10 24.18 -23.06
C HIS A 352 11.20 25.28 -22.00
N SER A 353 10.55 25.08 -20.85
CA SER A 353 10.69 25.95 -19.69
C SER A 353 10.92 25.17 -18.40
N VAL A 354 11.76 25.75 -17.53
CA VAL A 354 11.85 25.41 -16.11
C VAL A 354 11.51 26.67 -15.35
N ARG A 355 10.52 26.63 -14.46
CA ARG A 355 10.08 27.82 -13.73
C ARG A 355 9.67 27.54 -12.30
N ASP A 356 9.66 28.56 -11.45
CA ASP A 356 9.11 28.48 -10.09
C ASP A 356 9.64 27.24 -9.31
N SER A 357 10.94 26.97 -9.43
CA SER A 357 11.57 25.73 -8.96
C SER A 357 12.87 26.00 -8.21
N LYS A 358 13.31 25.05 -7.40
CA LYS A 358 14.52 25.15 -6.57
C LYS A 358 15.48 24.00 -6.85
N PHE A 359 16.77 24.29 -6.86
CA PHE A 359 17.86 23.30 -6.92
C PHE A 359 18.73 23.44 -5.66
N LYS A 360 18.86 22.37 -4.88
CA LYS A 360 19.68 22.34 -3.65
C LYS A 360 20.66 21.17 -3.68
N ASN A 361 21.87 21.30 -3.14
CA ASN A 361 22.88 20.22 -3.08
C ASN A 361 22.99 19.44 -4.41
N THR A 362 23.18 20.15 -5.52
CA THR A 362 23.13 19.57 -6.88
C THR A 362 24.39 19.97 -7.64
N GLN A 363 25.10 19.02 -8.25
CA GLN A 363 26.35 19.36 -8.93
C GLN A 363 26.07 20.20 -10.20
N THR A 364 25.15 19.76 -11.06
CA THR A 364 24.74 20.54 -12.25
C THR A 364 23.23 20.76 -12.27
N GLY A 365 22.77 22.01 -12.35
CA GLY A 365 21.35 22.38 -12.28
C GLY A 365 20.54 21.96 -13.51
N VAL A 366 20.59 22.77 -14.58
CA VAL A 366 19.89 22.49 -15.85
C VAL A 366 20.89 22.30 -16.98
N VAL A 367 20.74 21.22 -17.75
CA VAL A 367 21.62 20.84 -18.86
C VAL A 367 20.85 20.85 -20.18
N GLY A 368 21.35 21.62 -21.15
CA GLY A 368 20.95 21.52 -22.54
C GLY A 368 21.77 20.43 -23.22
N GLY A 369 21.22 19.24 -23.31
CA GLY A 369 21.87 18.04 -23.82
C GLY A 369 22.00 18.03 -25.34
N TRP A 370 21.67 16.90 -25.97
CA TRP A 370 21.94 16.67 -27.40
C TRP A 370 21.00 17.47 -28.30
N ASN A 371 21.54 17.92 -29.45
CA ASN A 371 20.85 18.68 -30.50
C ASN A 371 20.30 20.07 -30.12
N SER A 372 20.90 20.72 -29.11
CA SER A 372 20.70 22.15 -28.83
C SER A 372 19.26 22.56 -28.45
N PRO A 373 18.64 21.93 -27.44
CA PRO A 373 17.31 22.29 -26.93
C PRO A 373 17.24 23.75 -26.49
N THR A 374 16.17 24.45 -26.86
CA THR A 374 15.92 25.80 -26.35
C THR A 374 15.19 25.72 -25.01
N VAL A 375 15.85 26.11 -23.91
CA VAL A 375 15.29 26.04 -22.55
C VAL A 375 15.26 27.43 -21.91
N SER A 376 14.13 27.82 -21.34
CA SER A 376 13.97 29.10 -20.61
C SER A 376 13.84 28.88 -19.10
N LEU A 377 14.60 29.65 -18.31
CA LEU A 377 14.59 29.62 -16.84
C LEU A 377 13.88 30.86 -16.29
N THR A 378 12.86 30.67 -15.44
CA THR A 378 12.12 31.77 -14.81
C THR A 378 11.91 31.51 -13.32
N ASN A 379 12.29 32.44 -12.44
CA ASN A 379 12.12 32.26 -10.99
C ASN A 379 12.72 30.95 -10.46
N ILE A 380 13.99 30.70 -10.79
CA ILE A 380 14.73 29.53 -10.31
C ILE A 380 15.63 29.93 -9.15
N LYS A 381 15.49 29.24 -8.02
CA LYS A 381 16.37 29.40 -6.87
C LYS A 381 17.42 28.30 -6.83
N ARG A 382 18.62 28.62 -6.38
CA ARG A 382 19.70 27.65 -6.16
C ARG A 382 20.34 27.81 -4.78
N CYS A 383 20.72 26.70 -4.17
CA CYS A 383 21.62 26.65 -3.01
C CYS A 383 22.59 25.47 -3.17
N ASN A 384 23.87 25.67 -2.85
CA ASN A 384 24.91 24.64 -3.03
C ASN A 384 24.84 23.93 -4.41
N VAL A 385 24.80 24.73 -5.49
CA VAL A 385 24.82 24.25 -6.88
C VAL A 385 26.13 24.61 -7.54
N THR A 386 26.95 23.61 -7.90
CA THR A 386 28.30 23.82 -8.45
C THR A 386 28.26 24.46 -9.83
N THR A 387 27.43 23.93 -10.73
CA THR A 387 27.26 24.38 -12.11
C THR A 387 25.78 24.68 -12.38
N PRO A 388 25.32 25.94 -12.28
CA PRO A 388 23.90 26.26 -12.45
C PRO A 388 23.32 25.81 -13.79
N THR A 389 24.05 26.01 -14.88
CA THR A 389 23.66 25.58 -16.22
C THR A 389 24.86 25.01 -16.99
N SER A 390 24.61 24.01 -17.84
CA SER A 390 25.60 23.42 -18.74
C SER A 390 24.99 23.10 -20.11
N GLY A 391 25.82 23.00 -21.15
CA GLY A 391 25.36 22.73 -22.52
C GLY A 391 24.83 23.97 -23.26
N CYS A 392 24.15 23.77 -24.40
CA CYS A 392 23.68 24.88 -25.23
C CYS A 392 22.31 25.41 -24.82
N CYS A 393 22.07 26.65 -25.23
CA CYS A 393 20.75 27.15 -25.63
C CYS A 393 19.76 27.34 -24.46
N ILE A 394 20.31 27.60 -23.27
CA ILE A 394 19.58 27.95 -22.06
C ILE A 394 19.54 29.47 -21.89
N GLY A 395 18.33 30.04 -21.84
CA GLY A 395 18.08 31.45 -21.53
C GLY A 395 17.55 31.64 -20.11
N GLY A 396 17.98 32.71 -19.42
CA GLY A 396 17.60 32.99 -18.02
C GLY A 396 18.73 32.72 -17.02
N SER A 397 18.44 32.75 -15.73
CA SER A 397 19.44 32.53 -14.67
C SER A 397 18.82 31.93 -13.40
N MET A 398 19.68 31.40 -12.52
CA MET A 398 19.32 30.88 -11.20
C MET A 398 19.81 31.82 -10.11
N THR A 399 18.91 32.30 -9.25
CA THR A 399 19.21 33.19 -8.13
C THR A 399 19.70 32.39 -6.92
N LEU A 400 20.83 32.79 -6.32
CA LEU A 400 21.31 32.19 -5.07
C LEU A 400 20.35 32.53 -3.94
N ASP A 401 19.77 31.51 -3.31
CA ASP A 401 18.88 31.63 -2.16
C ASP A 401 18.98 30.34 -1.34
N CYS A 402 19.75 30.41 -0.26
CA CYS A 402 19.94 29.33 0.71
C CYS A 402 19.05 29.50 1.95
N GLU A 403 18.10 30.43 1.96
CA GLU A 403 17.13 30.56 3.06
C GLU A 403 17.76 30.78 4.46
N GLY A 404 19.03 31.19 4.52
CA GLY A 404 19.76 31.40 5.78
C GLY A 404 20.41 30.13 6.37
N ASP A 405 20.55 29.08 5.58
CA ASP A 405 21.19 27.79 5.88
C ASP A 405 22.56 27.73 5.15
N ASN A 406 23.66 27.80 5.90
CA ASN A 406 25.02 27.88 5.35
C ASN A 406 25.76 26.53 5.25
N ASP A 407 25.38 25.52 6.03
CA ASP A 407 25.92 24.14 5.98
C ASP A 407 25.03 23.15 5.21
N TYR A 408 23.89 23.62 4.73
CA TYR A 408 23.04 23.02 3.69
C TYR A 408 22.28 21.77 4.14
N ASP A 409 21.84 21.76 5.39
CA ASP A 409 21.14 20.64 6.01
C ASP A 409 19.64 20.85 6.23
N GLU A 410 19.09 21.93 5.65
CA GLU A 410 17.69 22.37 5.73
C GLU A 410 17.25 23.01 7.04
N LEU A 411 18.17 23.29 7.96
CA LEU A 411 17.91 24.10 9.13
C LEU A 411 18.45 25.52 8.93
N PRO A 412 17.67 26.58 9.22
CA PRO A 412 18.24 27.93 9.19
C PRO A 412 19.25 28.11 10.33
N ASP A 413 20.41 28.70 10.06
CA ASP A 413 21.49 28.94 11.04
C ASP A 413 20.97 29.60 12.34
N SER A 414 19.99 30.51 12.21
CA SER A 414 19.40 31.20 13.36
C SER A 414 18.62 30.28 14.30
N TRP A 415 17.96 29.25 13.75
CA TRP A 415 17.22 28.25 14.52
C TRP A 415 18.21 27.32 15.23
N GLU A 416 19.23 26.85 14.51
CA GLU A 416 20.26 25.99 15.07
C GLU A 416 21.08 26.66 16.18
N VAL A 417 21.48 27.92 15.99
CA VAL A 417 22.15 28.69 17.04
C VAL A 417 21.24 28.87 18.27
N THR A 418 19.92 28.97 18.07
CA THR A 418 18.96 29.08 19.17
C THR A 418 18.87 27.79 19.98
N TYR A 419 18.81 26.62 19.34
CA TYR A 419 18.58 25.35 20.01
C TYR A 419 19.85 24.54 20.35
N PHE A 420 20.93 24.72 19.58
CA PHE A 420 22.18 23.96 19.71
C PHE A 420 23.42 24.84 19.93
N GLY A 421 23.29 26.16 19.82
CA GLY A 421 24.37 27.13 20.05
C GLY A 421 25.40 27.24 18.92
N ASN A 422 25.29 26.43 17.87
CA ASN A 422 26.08 26.47 16.64
C ASN A 422 25.36 25.68 15.53
N THR A 423 25.79 25.83 14.27
CA THR A 423 25.15 25.22 13.08
C THR A 423 25.69 23.82 12.76
N SER A 424 26.74 23.35 13.43
CA SER A 424 27.38 22.05 13.10
C SER A 424 27.11 20.92 14.10
N ALA A 425 26.36 21.22 15.17
CA ALA A 425 26.15 20.27 16.27
C ALA A 425 25.06 19.24 15.97
N GLN A 426 24.10 19.61 15.13
CA GLN A 426 23.01 18.76 14.68
C GLN A 426 22.82 18.99 13.18
N ASN A 427 21.95 18.20 12.58
CA ASN A 427 21.49 18.46 11.21
C ASN A 427 20.00 18.22 11.08
N GLY A 428 19.41 18.50 9.91
CA GLY A 428 17.98 18.28 9.67
C GLY A 428 17.47 16.86 9.96
N HIS A 429 18.34 15.85 9.90
CA HIS A 429 18.03 14.43 10.19
C HIS A 429 18.23 14.02 11.64
N GLY A 430 18.78 14.91 12.48
CA GLY A 430 18.99 14.65 13.90
C GLY A 430 17.67 14.52 14.66
N ASP A 431 17.72 13.77 15.75
CA ASP A 431 16.63 13.56 16.72
C ASP A 431 17.29 13.56 18.12
N PRO A 432 17.63 14.75 18.67
CA PRO A 432 18.46 14.86 19.86
C PRO A 432 17.76 14.43 21.16
N ASP A 433 16.43 14.50 21.21
CA ASP A 433 15.63 14.10 22.36
C ASP A 433 15.03 12.68 22.24
N GLY A 434 15.08 12.09 21.05
CA GLY A 434 14.77 10.68 20.80
C GLY A 434 13.27 10.39 20.75
N ASP A 435 12.43 11.38 20.44
CA ASP A 435 10.99 11.21 20.36
C ASP A 435 10.53 10.63 19.00
N GLY A 436 11.43 10.62 18.01
CA GLY A 436 11.21 10.13 16.64
C GLY A 436 10.82 11.21 15.63
N LEU A 437 10.69 12.48 16.03
CA LEU A 437 10.45 13.64 15.18
C LEU A 437 11.79 14.34 14.89
N ILE A 438 12.26 14.27 13.65
CA ILE A 438 13.55 14.87 13.28
C ILE A 438 13.52 16.41 13.32
N ASN A 439 14.67 17.03 13.59
CA ASN A 439 14.89 18.47 13.70
C ASN A 439 14.21 19.29 12.58
N PHE A 440 14.28 18.83 11.32
CA PHE A 440 13.65 19.53 10.21
C PHE A 440 12.12 19.60 10.35
N LYS A 441 11.49 18.52 10.80
CA LYS A 441 10.04 18.51 11.04
C LYS A 441 9.69 19.38 12.24
N GLU A 442 10.52 19.37 13.26
CA GLU A 442 10.34 20.24 14.43
C GLU A 442 10.44 21.71 14.09
N TYR A 443 11.44 22.09 13.28
CA TYR A 443 11.55 23.44 12.73
C TYR A 443 10.28 23.85 11.98
N LEU A 444 9.73 22.96 11.14
CA LEU A 444 8.50 23.23 10.38
C LEU A 444 7.25 23.31 11.26
N PHE A 445 7.19 22.54 12.36
CA PHE A 445 6.04 22.47 13.25
C PHE A 445 6.13 23.44 14.44
N GLY A 446 7.29 24.06 14.65
CA GLY A 446 7.54 25.01 15.73
C GLY A 446 7.76 24.35 17.10
N THR A 447 8.14 23.08 17.12
CA THR A 447 8.49 22.33 18.33
C THR A 447 9.99 22.50 18.66
N SER A 448 10.40 22.01 19.83
CA SER A 448 11.73 22.16 20.40
C SER A 448 12.54 20.87 20.26
N PRO A 449 13.66 20.87 19.50
CA PRO A 449 14.50 19.70 19.21
C PRO A 449 15.32 19.13 20.36
N ASN A 450 15.00 19.55 21.58
CA ASN A 450 15.65 19.11 22.79
C ASN A 450 14.63 18.64 23.83
N LEU A 451 13.35 18.58 23.47
CA LEU A 451 12.23 18.26 24.34
C LEU A 451 11.23 17.38 23.58
N ALA A 452 11.20 16.09 23.92
CA ALA A 452 10.29 15.11 23.32
C ALA A 452 8.78 15.44 23.45
N ASP A 453 8.44 16.41 24.29
CA ASP A 453 7.11 16.98 24.51
C ASP A 453 7.34 18.47 24.80
N SER A 454 7.18 19.28 23.76
CA SER A 454 7.57 20.69 23.73
C SER A 454 6.74 21.57 24.65
N ASP A 455 5.46 21.23 24.86
CA ASP A 455 4.54 22.00 25.69
C ASP A 455 4.22 21.36 27.05
N SER A 456 4.75 20.15 27.28
CA SER A 456 4.65 19.35 28.50
C SER A 456 3.21 18.97 28.86
N ASP A 457 2.35 18.75 27.86
CA ASP A 457 0.97 18.32 28.06
C ASP A 457 0.81 16.80 28.24
N GLY A 458 1.89 16.04 28.02
CA GLY A 458 1.95 14.59 28.12
C GLY A 458 1.76 13.84 26.78
N LEU A 459 1.67 14.55 25.66
CA LEU A 459 1.73 14.03 24.29
C LEU A 459 3.08 14.41 23.68
N GLY A 460 3.77 13.44 23.07
CA GLY A 460 5.05 13.74 22.42
C GLY A 460 4.87 14.42 21.07
N ASP A 461 5.87 15.20 20.66
CA ASP A 461 5.79 16.05 19.45
C ASP A 461 5.55 15.23 18.17
N LEU A 462 6.15 14.02 18.07
CA LEU A 462 5.85 13.08 16.97
C LEU A 462 4.35 12.76 16.86
N LEU A 463 3.69 12.50 17.99
CA LEU A 463 2.28 12.16 18.00
C LEU A 463 1.45 13.38 17.58
N GLU A 464 1.75 14.57 18.09
CA GLU A 464 1.06 15.80 17.70
C GLU A 464 1.22 16.11 16.20
N TYR A 465 2.43 15.91 15.67
CA TYR A 465 2.70 16.01 14.25
C TYR A 465 1.81 15.05 13.45
N GLU A 466 1.76 13.77 13.80
CA GLU A 466 0.92 12.77 13.12
C GLU A 466 -0.58 13.10 13.22
N LEU A 467 -1.03 13.57 14.38
CA LEU A 467 -2.41 13.97 14.65
C LEU A 467 -2.85 15.21 13.88
N SER A 468 -1.91 16.05 13.46
CA SER A 468 -2.20 17.20 12.60
C SER A 468 -2.66 16.80 11.19
N PHE A 469 -2.53 15.52 10.82
CA PHE A 469 -2.95 14.97 9.53
C PHE A 469 -4.08 13.95 9.70
N ASN A 470 -5.26 14.23 9.11
CA ASN A 470 -6.30 13.24 8.89
C ASN A 470 -6.52 13.07 7.38
N VAL A 471 -6.21 11.88 6.85
CA VAL A 471 -6.28 11.60 5.41
C VAL A 471 -7.72 11.25 5.04
N LEU A 472 -8.17 11.74 3.88
CA LEU A 472 -9.45 11.37 3.29
C LEU A 472 -9.25 10.09 2.48
N VAL A 473 -10.11 9.08 2.71
CA VAL A 473 -9.96 7.75 2.12
C VAL A 473 -10.69 7.63 0.78
N ASN A 474 -11.94 8.07 0.73
CA ASN A 474 -12.78 8.03 -0.48
C ASN A 474 -12.76 9.38 -1.20
N SER A 475 -13.25 9.45 -2.44
CA SER A 475 -13.30 10.70 -3.21
C SER A 475 -14.69 11.35 -3.17
N PRO A 476 -14.85 12.53 -2.53
CA PRO A 476 -16.12 13.29 -2.54
C PRO A 476 -16.62 13.64 -3.95
N ALA A 477 -15.70 13.65 -4.93
CA ALA A 477 -16.01 13.95 -6.32
C ALA A 477 -16.57 12.73 -7.09
N ALA A 478 -16.38 11.51 -6.57
CA ALA A 478 -16.92 10.29 -7.14
C ALA A 478 -18.40 10.06 -6.76
N ASP A 479 -18.93 10.86 -5.84
CA ASP A 479 -20.30 10.82 -5.37
C ASP A 479 -21.30 11.43 -6.37
N TYR A 480 -21.42 10.80 -7.54
CA TYR A 480 -22.28 11.24 -8.64
C TYR A 480 -23.77 10.90 -8.41
N GLY A 481 -24.58 11.90 -8.05
CA GLY A 481 -26.03 11.73 -7.97
C GLY A 481 -26.73 12.92 -7.28
N LYS A 482 -28.01 13.15 -7.57
CA LYS A 482 -28.81 14.19 -6.86
C LYS A 482 -29.38 13.70 -5.52
N GLU A 483 -29.13 12.44 -5.15
CA GLU A 483 -29.72 11.78 -4.00
C GLU A 483 -28.67 10.90 -3.28
N GLN A 484 -28.37 11.23 -2.02
CA GLN A 484 -27.99 10.30 -0.93
C GLN A 484 -26.63 9.57 -1.02
N ASN A 485 -25.56 10.25 -0.60
CA ASN A 485 -24.17 9.74 -0.60
C ASN A 485 -23.63 9.65 0.84
N SER A 486 -23.71 8.47 1.46
CA SER A 486 -23.13 8.24 2.78
C SER A 486 -22.19 7.05 2.74
N GLN A 487 -20.91 7.31 3.06
CA GLN A 487 -19.94 6.28 3.35
C GLN A 487 -19.77 6.12 4.86
N PHE A 488 -19.87 4.89 5.37
CA PHE A 488 -19.78 4.56 6.81
C PHE A 488 -19.35 3.10 7.01
N GLU A 489 -19.27 2.63 8.27
CA GLU A 489 -18.95 1.23 8.59
C GLU A 489 -17.64 0.75 7.96
N SER A 490 -16.56 1.43 8.32
CA SER A 490 -15.25 1.15 7.74
C SER A 490 -14.52 0.02 8.45
N THR A 491 -13.79 -0.78 7.68
CA THR A 491 -12.71 -1.64 8.17
C THR A 491 -11.43 -1.33 7.43
N CYS A 492 -10.29 -1.57 8.07
CA CYS A 492 -8.98 -1.38 7.45
C CYS A 492 -8.10 -2.61 7.66
N ALA A 493 -7.20 -2.84 6.70
CA ALA A 493 -6.24 -3.92 6.72
C ALA A 493 -4.95 -3.46 6.06
N VAL A 494 -3.81 -3.95 6.56
CA VAL A 494 -2.49 -3.60 6.03
C VAL A 494 -1.74 -4.86 5.63
N LEU A 495 -1.25 -4.88 4.40
CA LEU A 495 -0.41 -5.96 3.88
C LEU A 495 0.71 -5.36 3.05
N ASN A 496 1.95 -5.59 3.45
CA ASN A 496 3.12 -5.14 2.71
C ASN A 496 3.01 -3.64 2.35
N GLY A 497 2.83 -2.77 3.33
CA GLY A 497 2.74 -1.31 3.15
C GLY A 497 1.39 -0.83 2.61
N ASN A 498 0.72 -1.64 1.79
CA ASN A 498 -0.59 -1.29 1.27
C ASN A 498 -1.63 -1.24 2.39
N VAL A 499 -2.33 -0.10 2.49
CA VAL A 499 -3.47 0.10 3.38
C VAL A 499 -4.74 -0.01 2.56
N VAL A 500 -5.54 -1.03 2.85
CA VAL A 500 -6.86 -1.23 2.23
C VAL A 500 -7.91 -0.79 3.23
N VAL A 501 -8.85 0.04 2.78
CA VAL A 501 -10.00 0.46 3.59
C VAL A 501 -11.26 0.13 2.82
N ALA A 502 -12.16 -0.64 3.43
CA ALA A 502 -13.46 -0.97 2.88
C ALA A 502 -14.55 -0.31 3.72
N TYR A 503 -15.65 0.07 3.09
CA TYR A 503 -16.72 0.84 3.71
C TYR A 503 -18.05 0.58 3.01
N VAL A 504 -19.15 0.82 3.71
CA VAL A 504 -20.44 0.91 3.05
C VAL A 504 -20.43 2.15 2.17
N ASP A 505 -20.81 2.01 0.90
CA ASP A 505 -20.98 3.09 -0.06
C ASP A 505 -22.42 3.10 -0.57
N SER A 506 -23.25 4.01 -0.04
CA SER A 506 -24.65 4.10 -0.45
C SER A 506 -24.83 4.60 -1.88
N ASN A 507 -23.84 5.31 -2.45
CA ASN A 507 -23.92 5.89 -3.80
C ASN A 507 -23.96 4.79 -4.88
N SER A 508 -23.15 3.75 -4.72
CA SER A 508 -23.15 2.58 -5.59
C SER A 508 -24.41 1.69 -5.40
N GLY A 509 -25.16 1.91 -4.32
CA GLY A 509 -26.25 1.06 -3.82
C GLY A 509 -27.68 1.60 -3.99
N VAL A 510 -27.89 2.75 -4.63
CA VAL A 510 -29.22 3.39 -4.78
C VAL A 510 -30.27 2.53 -5.54
N TYR A 511 -29.89 1.37 -6.07
CA TYR A 511 -30.82 0.39 -6.67
C TYR A 511 -31.40 -0.62 -5.68
N ALA A 512 -31.10 -0.55 -4.37
CA ALA A 512 -31.23 -1.72 -3.52
C ALA A 512 -32.50 -1.93 -2.68
N LEU A 513 -33.33 -0.93 -2.39
CA LEU A 513 -34.36 -1.12 -1.34
C LEU A 513 -35.75 -0.51 -1.60
N GLY A 514 -36.13 -0.26 -2.86
CA GLY A 514 -37.47 0.27 -3.16
C GLY A 514 -38.06 -0.25 -4.47
N GLN A 515 -39.23 -0.90 -4.39
CA GLN A 515 -40.10 -1.25 -5.51
C GLN A 515 -40.71 -0.01 -6.20
N SER A 516 -39.87 0.90 -6.72
CA SER A 516 -40.36 1.93 -7.63
C SER A 516 -40.21 1.42 -9.05
N SER A 517 -41.33 1.24 -9.76
CA SER A 517 -41.41 0.93 -11.19
C SER A 517 -40.72 1.97 -12.11
N LEU A 518 -40.05 2.97 -11.54
CA LEU A 518 -39.31 4.02 -12.23
C LEU A 518 -37.78 3.82 -12.18
N LEU A 519 -37.24 2.80 -11.49
CA LEU A 519 -35.78 2.62 -11.27
C LEU A 519 -35.25 1.17 -11.50
N THR A 520 -36.07 0.23 -11.98
CA THR A 520 -35.79 -1.22 -11.91
C THR A 520 -35.02 -1.81 -13.12
N SER A 521 -33.69 -1.89 -13.05
CA SER A 521 -32.92 -2.83 -13.91
C SER A 521 -31.54 -3.28 -13.41
N TYR A 522 -31.06 -2.83 -12.23
CA TYR A 522 -29.71 -3.16 -11.73
C TYR A 522 -29.72 -3.74 -10.31
N THR A 523 -28.70 -4.53 -10.00
CA THR A 523 -28.52 -5.21 -8.71
C THR A 523 -27.81 -4.31 -7.68
N PRO A 524 -28.22 -4.35 -6.39
CA PRO A 524 -27.57 -3.65 -5.26
C PRO A 524 -26.04 -3.81 -5.21
N ARG A 525 -25.30 -2.73 -4.92
CA ARG A 525 -23.89 -2.80 -4.49
C ARG A 525 -23.54 -1.74 -3.47
N MET A 526 -23.28 -2.13 -2.24
CA MET A 526 -23.03 -1.24 -1.12
C MET A 526 -21.64 -1.41 -0.52
N VAL A 527 -20.82 -2.36 -0.96
CA VAL A 527 -19.41 -2.48 -0.57
C VAL A 527 -18.58 -1.58 -1.48
N GLY A 528 -17.95 -0.58 -0.87
CA GLY A 528 -16.90 0.24 -1.46
C GLY A 528 -15.53 -0.07 -0.85
N TYR A 529 -14.46 0.22 -1.58
CA TYR A 529 -13.10 0.17 -1.04
C TYR A 529 -12.17 1.20 -1.70
N ALA A 530 -11.13 1.56 -0.95
CA ALA A 530 -10.02 2.37 -1.39
C ALA A 530 -8.70 1.71 -0.94
N VAL A 531 -7.63 2.03 -1.64
CA VAL A 531 -6.29 1.52 -1.32
C VAL A 531 -5.26 2.65 -1.32
N SER A 532 -4.34 2.59 -0.38
CA SER A 532 -3.11 3.36 -0.38
C SER A 532 -1.95 2.41 -0.60
N GLU A 533 -1.16 2.63 -1.65
CA GLU A 533 0.13 1.95 -1.87
C GLU A 533 1.31 2.76 -1.26
N PHE A 534 0.98 3.68 -0.33
CA PHE A 534 1.90 4.65 0.27
C PHE A 534 1.61 4.79 1.78
N GLY A 535 1.46 3.64 2.45
CA GLY A 535 1.28 3.58 3.90
C GLY A 535 0.10 4.37 4.48
N GLY A 536 -0.93 4.69 3.67
CA GLY A 536 -2.09 5.48 4.08
C GLY A 536 -1.94 6.99 3.91
N ALA A 537 -0.85 7.49 3.31
CA ALA A 537 -0.64 8.92 3.08
C ALA A 537 -1.64 9.52 2.08
N VAL A 538 -1.98 8.75 1.04
CA VAL A 538 -3.00 9.07 0.04
C VAL A 538 -3.71 7.80 -0.41
N PHE A 539 -5.02 7.88 -0.58
CA PHE A 539 -5.86 6.78 -1.04
C PHE A 539 -6.33 7.00 -2.49
N VAL A 540 -6.42 5.90 -3.22
CA VAL A 540 -7.13 5.79 -4.49
C VAL A 540 -8.44 5.09 -4.23
N ASP A 541 -9.55 5.80 -4.41
CA ASP A 541 -10.89 5.23 -4.39
C ASP A 541 -11.05 4.25 -5.55
N LYS A 542 -11.36 2.99 -5.24
CA LYS A 542 -11.51 1.92 -6.23
C LYS A 542 -12.99 1.66 -6.56
N GLY A 543 -13.91 2.36 -5.90
CA GLY A 543 -15.33 2.08 -5.96
C GLY A 543 -15.61 0.69 -5.41
N VAL A 544 -16.20 -0.16 -6.24
CA VAL A 544 -16.84 -1.42 -5.83
C VAL A 544 -16.06 -2.70 -6.16
N PRO A 545 -16.41 -3.79 -5.46
CA PRO A 545 -16.15 -5.17 -5.82
C PRO A 545 -16.22 -5.55 -7.31
N PRO A 546 -15.40 -6.44 -7.88
CA PRO A 546 -15.84 -7.21 -9.05
C PRO A 546 -17.05 -8.11 -8.74
N LEU A 547 -17.86 -8.42 -9.76
CA LEU A 547 -19.05 -9.28 -9.63
C LEU A 547 -18.73 -10.78 -9.67
N SER A 548 -19.62 -11.61 -9.10
CA SER A 548 -19.52 -13.09 -9.06
C SER A 548 -19.67 -13.78 -10.43
N THR A 549 -20.51 -13.24 -11.34
CA THR A 549 -20.75 -13.84 -12.67
C THR A 549 -20.77 -12.83 -13.81
N GLN A 550 -20.00 -13.10 -14.87
CA GLN A 550 -20.14 -12.43 -16.16
C GLN A 550 -21.47 -12.84 -16.86
N GLY A 551 -22.34 -11.88 -17.17
CA GLY A 551 -23.12 -11.94 -18.42
C GLY A 551 -24.59 -12.42 -18.41
N SER A 552 -25.35 -12.31 -17.32
CA SER A 552 -26.81 -12.53 -17.37
C SER A 552 -27.55 -11.38 -16.66
N GLY A 553 -28.23 -10.53 -17.45
CA GLY A 553 -28.86 -9.28 -16.99
C GLY A 553 -30.07 -9.42 -16.06
N THR A 554 -30.26 -10.55 -15.39
CA THR A 554 -31.39 -10.79 -14.45
C THR A 554 -31.02 -11.62 -13.22
N SER A 555 -29.74 -11.96 -13.01
CA SER A 555 -29.30 -12.85 -11.91
C SER A 555 -27.99 -12.40 -11.27
N ASP A 556 -27.80 -11.08 -11.15
CA ASP A 556 -26.67 -10.53 -10.40
C ASP A 556 -27.03 -10.52 -8.90
N ASP A 557 -26.13 -11.07 -8.09
CA ASP A 557 -26.30 -11.29 -6.65
C ASP A 557 -25.82 -10.12 -5.80
N GLY A 558 -25.11 -9.13 -6.35
CA GLY A 558 -24.83 -7.86 -5.66
C GLY A 558 -24.21 -7.98 -4.28
N ASP A 559 -24.36 -6.92 -3.49
CA ASP A 559 -24.08 -6.91 -2.07
C ASP A 559 -24.93 -5.83 -1.35
N ALA A 560 -25.04 -5.94 -0.03
CA ALA A 560 -25.76 -5.02 0.84
C ALA A 560 -24.87 -4.42 1.94
N GLY A 561 -23.54 -4.32 1.70
CA GLY A 561 -22.62 -3.62 2.58
C GLY A 561 -21.97 -4.52 3.63
N ASP A 562 -21.82 -3.99 4.85
CA ASP A 562 -21.08 -4.56 5.98
C ASP A 562 -19.68 -5.12 5.62
N PRO A 563 -18.81 -4.34 4.96
CA PRO A 563 -17.53 -4.88 4.53
C PRO A 563 -16.57 -5.13 5.69
N VAL A 564 -15.97 -6.32 5.71
CA VAL A 564 -14.92 -6.67 6.68
C VAL A 564 -13.69 -7.23 5.98
N LEU A 565 -12.53 -6.66 6.29
CA LEU A 565 -11.23 -7.06 5.75
C LEU A 565 -10.47 -7.99 6.71
N ALA A 566 -9.70 -8.94 6.14
CA ALA A 566 -8.68 -9.68 6.86
C ALA A 566 -7.49 -10.01 5.95
N VAL A 567 -6.33 -10.28 6.55
CA VAL A 567 -5.06 -10.49 5.82
C VAL A 567 -4.45 -11.82 6.19
N ASP A 568 -4.05 -12.60 5.18
CA ASP A 568 -3.09 -13.69 5.31
C ASP A 568 -1.70 -13.13 5.00
N THR A 569 -0.94 -12.82 6.04
CA THR A 569 0.37 -12.17 5.91
C THR A 569 1.40 -13.11 5.29
N THR A 570 1.25 -14.42 5.50
CA THR A 570 2.17 -15.44 4.99
C THR A 570 1.94 -15.73 3.52
N GLY A 571 0.67 -15.83 3.12
CA GLY A 571 0.26 -16.02 1.73
C GLY A 571 0.17 -14.75 0.90
N SER A 572 0.34 -13.58 1.52
CA SER A 572 0.15 -12.27 0.89
C SER A 572 -1.23 -12.11 0.24
N LEU A 573 -2.28 -12.50 0.95
CA LEU A 573 -3.67 -12.37 0.49
C LEU A 573 -4.43 -11.36 1.35
N VAL A 574 -5.26 -10.55 0.69
CA VAL A 574 -6.29 -9.74 1.36
C VAL A 574 -7.65 -10.36 1.06
N TYR A 575 -8.43 -10.61 2.10
CA TYR A 575 -9.81 -11.07 2.02
C TYR A 575 -10.74 -9.92 2.34
N LEU A 576 -11.85 -9.84 1.60
CA LEU A 576 -12.95 -8.92 1.85
C LEU A 576 -14.24 -9.73 1.82
N VAL A 577 -15.06 -9.62 2.87
CA VAL A 577 -16.43 -10.14 2.89
C VAL A 577 -17.43 -9.00 2.90
N GLY A 578 -18.63 -9.26 2.40
CA GLY A 578 -19.78 -8.34 2.49
C GLY A 578 -21.09 -9.09 2.62
N THR A 579 -22.16 -8.40 2.93
CA THR A 579 -23.49 -8.99 3.10
C THR A 579 -24.14 -9.25 1.74
N SER A 580 -24.72 -10.43 1.53
CA SER A 580 -25.55 -10.67 0.34
C SER A 580 -26.88 -9.90 0.44
N PRO A 581 -27.46 -9.44 -0.67
CA PRO A 581 -28.76 -8.77 -0.67
C PRO A 581 -29.85 -9.59 0.02
N ARG A 582 -30.75 -8.89 0.73
CA ARG A 582 -31.80 -9.53 1.56
C ARG A 582 -33.10 -9.82 0.83
N ASN A 583 -33.27 -9.34 -0.40
CA ASN A 583 -34.46 -9.60 -1.22
C ASN A 583 -34.64 -11.11 -1.52
N ALA A 584 -35.90 -11.53 -1.64
CA ALA A 584 -36.29 -12.94 -1.60
C ALA A 584 -35.62 -13.79 -2.68
N GLY A 585 -34.56 -14.52 -2.30
CA GLY A 585 -33.91 -15.54 -3.14
C GLY A 585 -32.40 -15.59 -3.08
N HIS A 586 -31.72 -14.50 -2.68
CA HIS A 586 -30.26 -14.42 -2.66
C HIS A 586 -29.66 -15.20 -1.49
N LYS A 587 -28.52 -15.85 -1.75
CA LYS A 587 -27.91 -16.82 -0.84
C LYS A 587 -26.44 -16.53 -0.61
N GLY A 588 -25.90 -17.00 0.51
CA GLY A 588 -24.46 -17.01 0.79
C GLY A 588 -23.89 -15.69 1.27
N ILE A 589 -22.57 -15.60 1.26
CA ILE A 589 -21.75 -14.45 1.65
C ILE A 589 -20.71 -14.26 0.53
N PRO A 590 -20.64 -13.11 -0.15
CA PRO A 590 -19.57 -12.84 -1.10
C PRO A 590 -18.23 -12.71 -0.36
N LEU A 591 -17.23 -13.43 -0.86
CA LEU A 591 -15.84 -13.37 -0.42
C LEU A 591 -14.95 -13.01 -1.59
N TRP A 592 -14.41 -11.80 -1.59
CA TRP A 592 -13.39 -11.35 -2.53
C TRP A 592 -12.00 -11.66 -2.00
N LYS A 593 -11.09 -11.98 -2.92
CA LYS A 593 -9.67 -12.21 -2.62
C LYS A 593 -8.80 -11.34 -3.51
N SER A 594 -7.80 -10.70 -2.92
CA SER A 594 -6.75 -9.96 -3.63
C SER A 594 -5.40 -10.63 -3.40
N THR A 595 -4.63 -10.78 -4.49
CA THR A 595 -3.28 -11.35 -4.52
C THR A 595 -2.21 -10.27 -4.75
N ASN A 596 -2.60 -8.99 -4.83
CA ASN A 596 -1.73 -7.85 -5.09
C ASN A 596 -1.85 -6.78 -4.00
N GLY A 597 -1.97 -7.21 -2.73
CA GLY A 597 -2.01 -6.29 -1.59
C GLY A 597 -3.24 -5.39 -1.55
N GLY A 598 -4.38 -5.84 -2.10
CA GLY A 598 -5.64 -5.08 -2.11
C GLY A 598 -5.76 -4.03 -3.19
N VAL A 599 -4.78 -3.90 -4.10
CA VAL A 599 -4.86 -2.96 -5.24
C VAL A 599 -6.04 -3.25 -6.15
N SER A 600 -6.39 -4.54 -6.28
CA SER A 600 -7.60 -5.01 -6.93
C SER A 600 -8.05 -6.34 -6.33
N PHE A 601 -9.35 -6.60 -6.34
CA PHE A 601 -9.91 -7.90 -6.00
C PHE A 601 -10.21 -8.73 -7.26
N GLY A 602 -10.21 -10.05 -7.13
CA GLY A 602 -10.76 -10.96 -8.14
C GLY A 602 -12.28 -11.13 -7.99
N THR A 603 -12.89 -11.93 -8.87
CA THR A 603 -14.29 -12.35 -8.75
C THR A 603 -14.55 -13.01 -7.39
N PRO A 604 -15.64 -12.65 -6.68
CA PRO A 604 -15.93 -13.21 -5.37
C PRO A 604 -16.37 -14.67 -5.47
N ALA A 605 -15.96 -15.46 -4.48
CA ALA A 605 -16.59 -16.74 -4.20
C ALA A 605 -17.83 -16.51 -3.32
N LEU A 606 -18.94 -17.15 -3.66
CA LEU A 606 -20.13 -17.13 -2.81
C LEU A 606 -20.06 -18.29 -1.81
N ILE A 607 -19.68 -18.00 -0.57
CA ILE A 607 -19.55 -19.01 0.49
C ILE A 607 -20.88 -19.18 1.22
N CYS A 608 -21.13 -20.34 1.83
CA CYS A 608 -22.39 -20.61 2.55
C CYS A 608 -23.66 -20.45 1.69
N GLY A 609 -23.60 -20.81 0.40
CA GLY A 609 -24.66 -20.60 -0.59
C GLY A 609 -26.01 -21.30 -0.33
N ASP A 610 -26.20 -21.95 0.82
CA ASP A 610 -27.48 -22.47 1.31
C ASP A 610 -28.21 -21.50 2.27
N LYS A 611 -27.53 -20.46 2.78
CA LYS A 611 -28.10 -19.50 3.72
C LYS A 611 -28.68 -18.29 3.02
N THR A 612 -29.81 -17.79 3.50
CA THR A 612 -30.50 -16.57 3.02
C THR A 612 -30.65 -15.57 4.16
N GLN A 613 -31.01 -14.33 3.87
CA GLN A 613 -31.22 -13.27 4.88
C GLN A 613 -29.99 -13.11 5.80
N THR A 614 -28.82 -13.16 5.18
CA THR A 614 -27.53 -13.01 5.88
C THR A 614 -27.26 -11.56 6.23
N ASP A 615 -26.47 -11.31 7.26
CA ASP A 615 -26.04 -9.97 7.68
C ASP A 615 -24.78 -9.99 8.52
N LYS A 616 -24.05 -8.85 8.53
CA LYS A 616 -22.87 -8.63 9.37
C LYS A 616 -21.87 -9.79 9.32
N PRO A 617 -21.38 -10.17 8.13
CA PRO A 617 -20.30 -11.13 8.06
C PRO A 617 -19.04 -10.53 8.68
N TRP A 618 -18.32 -11.36 9.42
CA TRP A 618 -17.00 -11.03 9.92
C TRP A 618 -16.00 -12.08 9.48
N ILE A 619 -14.75 -11.68 9.29
CA ILE A 619 -13.68 -12.54 8.84
C ILE A 619 -12.42 -12.29 9.68
N THR A 620 -11.68 -13.36 9.97
CA THR A 620 -10.34 -13.27 10.54
C THR A 620 -9.45 -14.38 9.97
N VAL A 621 -8.14 -14.17 10.03
CA VAL A 621 -7.13 -15.14 9.58
C VAL A 621 -6.22 -15.46 10.74
N ASP A 622 -5.96 -16.75 10.94
CA ASP A 622 -4.94 -17.23 11.87
C ASP A 622 -3.55 -16.98 11.29
N ASN A 623 -2.90 -15.88 11.66
CA ASN A 623 -1.54 -15.57 11.22
C ASN A 623 -0.45 -16.16 12.14
N ALA A 624 -0.82 -16.91 13.18
CA ALA A 624 0.15 -17.49 14.10
C ALA A 624 0.93 -18.61 13.39
N THR A 625 2.24 -18.68 13.64
CA THR A 625 3.08 -19.75 13.06
C THR A 625 2.68 -21.11 13.63
N GLY A 626 2.36 -22.08 12.78
CA GLY A 626 2.05 -23.45 13.22
C GLY A 626 0.95 -24.12 12.39
N THR A 627 0.27 -25.11 12.96
CA THR A 627 -0.66 -25.98 12.23
C THR A 627 -1.95 -25.30 11.77
N GLY A 628 -2.33 -24.18 12.42
CA GLY A 628 -3.49 -23.37 12.03
C GLY A 628 -3.13 -22.19 11.14
N GLN A 629 -1.85 -21.97 10.83
CA GLN A 629 -1.42 -20.80 10.08
C GLN A 629 -2.16 -20.72 8.74
N ARG A 630 -2.70 -19.53 8.46
CA ARG A 630 -3.48 -19.14 7.29
C ARG A 630 -4.91 -19.72 7.24
N ASP A 631 -5.39 -20.33 8.31
CA ASP A 631 -6.81 -20.71 8.42
C ASP A 631 -7.69 -19.46 8.42
N VAL A 632 -8.81 -19.51 7.71
CA VAL A 632 -9.74 -18.38 7.54
C VAL A 632 -11.06 -18.70 8.22
N TYR A 633 -11.51 -17.84 9.13
CA TYR A 633 -12.75 -18.01 9.88
C TYR A 633 -13.75 -16.96 9.42
N VAL A 634 -14.93 -17.39 9.00
CA VAL A 634 -16.03 -16.48 8.63
C VAL A 634 -17.24 -16.76 9.50
N THR A 635 -17.79 -15.71 10.09
CA THR A 635 -19.03 -15.72 10.87
C THR A 635 -20.04 -14.77 10.23
N PHE A 636 -21.32 -14.98 10.49
CA PHE A 636 -22.39 -14.10 10.02
C PHE A 636 -23.71 -14.38 10.77
N THR A 637 -24.66 -13.46 10.64
CA THR A 637 -26.01 -13.57 11.20
C THR A 637 -26.98 -14.01 10.11
N THR A 638 -27.99 -14.82 10.45
CA THR A 638 -29.19 -15.01 9.60
C THR A 638 -30.43 -14.52 10.33
N PHE A 639 -31.21 -13.67 9.66
CA PHE A 639 -32.49 -13.19 10.17
C PHE A 639 -33.62 -14.17 9.86
N GLY A 640 -34.42 -14.43 10.88
CA GLY A 640 -35.51 -15.38 10.91
C GLY A 640 -35.83 -15.66 12.38
N PRO A 641 -37.04 -16.13 12.74
CA PRO A 641 -37.30 -16.59 14.10
C PRO A 641 -36.94 -18.09 14.24
N PRO A 642 -35.93 -18.48 15.04
CA PRO A 642 -35.00 -17.66 15.81
C PRO A 642 -33.84 -17.10 14.97
N GLN A 643 -33.28 -15.96 15.39
CA GLN A 643 -32.08 -15.40 14.76
C GLN A 643 -30.90 -16.32 15.08
N LYS A 644 -29.96 -16.48 14.16
CA LYS A 644 -28.84 -17.39 14.35
C LYS A 644 -27.51 -16.77 13.94
N LEU A 645 -26.47 -17.13 14.68
CA LEU A 645 -25.09 -16.81 14.39
C LEU A 645 -24.41 -18.08 13.89
N TRP A 646 -23.68 -17.97 12.79
CA TRP A 646 -23.02 -19.08 12.13
C TRP A 646 -21.51 -18.90 12.04
N LEU A 647 -20.80 -20.00 11.86
CA LEU A 647 -19.37 -20.06 11.60
C LEU A 647 -19.07 -21.07 10.49
N THR A 648 -18.17 -20.72 9.59
CA THR A 648 -17.45 -21.69 8.75
C THR A 648 -15.95 -21.37 8.76
N VAL A 649 -15.13 -22.39 8.48
CA VAL A 649 -13.66 -22.28 8.52
C VAL A 649 -13.10 -22.89 7.25
N SER A 650 -12.14 -22.20 6.63
CA SER A 650 -11.32 -22.73 5.55
C SER A 650 -9.91 -23.03 6.07
N THR A 651 -9.41 -24.21 5.75
CA THR A 651 -8.07 -24.69 6.14
C THR A 651 -7.10 -24.75 4.97
N ASP A 652 -7.52 -24.22 3.82
CA ASP A 652 -6.83 -24.21 2.54
C ASP A 652 -6.96 -22.84 1.85
N TYR A 653 -6.88 -21.77 2.67
CA TYR A 653 -6.71 -20.39 2.21
C TYR A 653 -7.92 -19.87 1.41
N GLY A 654 -9.12 -20.23 1.88
CA GLY A 654 -10.40 -19.85 1.29
C GLY A 654 -10.69 -20.56 -0.03
N ALA A 655 -10.16 -21.77 -0.26
CA ALA A 655 -10.51 -22.59 -1.43
C ALA A 655 -11.70 -23.51 -1.14
N ASN A 656 -11.71 -24.18 0.01
CA ASN A 656 -12.82 -25.00 0.51
C ASN A 656 -13.21 -24.59 1.93
N TRP A 657 -14.47 -24.89 2.29
CA TRP A 657 -15.07 -24.47 3.56
C TRP A 657 -15.63 -25.67 4.30
N ASN A 658 -15.36 -25.72 5.60
CA ASN A 658 -15.92 -26.72 6.50
C ASN A 658 -17.44 -26.60 6.58
N THR A 659 -18.09 -27.68 7.02
CA THR A 659 -19.53 -27.67 7.33
C THR A 659 -19.83 -26.53 8.29
N ILE A 660 -20.81 -25.70 7.92
CA ILE A 660 -21.27 -24.57 8.71
C ILE A 660 -21.79 -25.00 10.08
N GLN A 661 -21.43 -24.25 11.12
CA GLN A 661 -21.76 -24.55 12.51
C GLN A 661 -22.53 -23.40 13.16
N GLU A 662 -23.51 -23.74 13.99
CA GLU A 662 -24.27 -22.76 14.76
C GLU A 662 -23.46 -22.32 15.99
N ILE A 663 -23.23 -21.01 16.13
CA ILE A 663 -22.58 -20.40 17.28
C ILE A 663 -23.61 -20.06 18.36
N ALA A 664 -24.73 -19.46 17.97
CA ALA A 664 -25.82 -19.12 18.88
C ALA A 664 -27.13 -19.02 18.12
N ALA A 665 -28.24 -19.21 18.85
CA ALA A 665 -29.58 -18.92 18.40
C ALA A 665 -30.27 -18.03 19.43
N SER A 666 -31.09 -17.09 18.98
CA SER A 666 -31.86 -16.26 19.89
C SER A 666 -32.94 -17.07 20.61
N VAL A 667 -33.22 -16.69 21.86
CA VAL A 667 -34.39 -17.19 22.59
C VAL A 667 -35.67 -16.64 21.97
N THR A 668 -36.84 -17.18 22.35
CA THR A 668 -38.14 -16.62 21.92
C THR A 668 -38.22 -15.14 22.27
N ASN A 669 -38.56 -14.30 21.28
CA ASN A 669 -38.57 -12.83 21.39
C ASN A 669 -37.21 -12.21 21.79
N GLY A 670 -36.11 -12.95 21.68
CA GLY A 670 -34.75 -12.44 21.84
C GLY A 670 -34.05 -12.25 20.50
N GLN A 671 -32.86 -11.66 20.56
CA GLN A 671 -32.03 -11.36 19.39
C GLN A 671 -30.55 -11.71 19.66
N VAL A 672 -29.82 -12.07 18.60
CA VAL A 672 -28.36 -12.31 18.65
C VAL A 672 -27.71 -11.68 17.42
N GLN A 673 -26.62 -10.94 17.60
CA GLN A 673 -25.97 -10.21 16.49
C GLN A 673 -24.49 -9.92 16.75
N SER A 674 -23.78 -9.53 15.68
CA SER A 674 -22.37 -9.11 15.68
C SER A 674 -21.43 -10.21 16.15
N ALA A 675 -21.44 -11.34 15.43
CA ALA A 675 -20.56 -12.47 15.70
C ALA A 675 -19.14 -12.17 15.21
N ILE A 676 -18.25 -11.71 16.09
CA ILE A 676 -16.89 -11.25 15.73
C ILE A 676 -15.86 -12.33 16.10
N PRO A 677 -15.15 -12.93 15.13
CA PRO A 677 -14.12 -13.93 15.37
C PRO A 677 -12.74 -13.27 15.52
N VAL A 678 -11.96 -13.72 16.51
CA VAL A 678 -10.52 -13.41 16.63
C VAL A 678 -9.75 -14.70 16.94
N VAL A 679 -8.49 -14.77 16.53
CA VAL A 679 -7.63 -15.96 16.73
C VAL A 679 -6.40 -15.59 17.55
N ASP A 680 -6.07 -16.41 18.55
CA ASP A 680 -4.84 -16.25 19.33
C ASP A 680 -3.67 -17.07 18.79
N ALA A 681 -2.50 -16.87 19.38
CA ALA A 681 -1.27 -17.57 18.99
C ALA A 681 -1.27 -19.10 19.24
N ASN A 682 -2.30 -19.67 19.88
CA ASN A 682 -2.47 -21.11 20.06
C ASN A 682 -3.39 -21.75 19.00
N HIS A 683 -3.73 -21.00 17.94
CA HIS A 683 -4.70 -21.44 16.92
C HIS A 683 -6.10 -21.71 17.50
N VAL A 684 -6.47 -21.00 18.58
CA VAL A 684 -7.82 -21.02 19.13
C VAL A 684 -8.55 -19.78 18.64
N ALA A 685 -9.66 -19.99 17.93
CA ALA A 685 -10.58 -18.92 17.57
C ALA A 685 -11.56 -18.66 18.72
N TYR A 686 -11.95 -17.40 18.89
CA TYR A 686 -12.95 -16.95 19.85
C TYR A 686 -13.98 -16.12 19.11
N VAL A 687 -15.26 -16.48 19.20
CA VAL A 687 -16.36 -15.75 18.57
C VAL A 687 -17.15 -15.03 19.64
N PHE A 688 -17.19 -13.70 19.58
CA PHE A 688 -17.90 -12.81 20.52
C PHE A 688 -19.20 -12.32 19.90
N TRP A 689 -20.23 -12.06 20.70
CA TRP A 689 -21.49 -11.49 20.20
C TRP A 689 -22.30 -10.79 21.30
N LEU A 690 -23.29 -10.00 20.86
CA LEU A 690 -24.32 -9.44 21.72
C LEU A 690 -25.57 -10.35 21.73
N ASP A 691 -26.03 -10.70 22.93
CA ASP A 691 -27.19 -11.57 23.17
C ASP A 691 -28.25 -10.78 23.95
N SER A 692 -29.35 -10.45 23.28
CA SER A 692 -30.49 -9.71 23.82
C SER A 692 -31.61 -10.70 24.15
N GLN A 693 -31.97 -10.81 25.42
CA GLN A 693 -32.95 -11.77 25.92
C GLN A 693 -34.19 -11.05 26.41
N SER A 694 -35.38 -11.47 25.96
CA SER A 694 -36.63 -10.89 26.45
C SER A 694 -36.76 -11.11 27.96
N ALA A 695 -36.98 -10.03 28.70
CA ALA A 695 -37.29 -10.03 30.12
C ALA A 695 -38.82 -10.03 30.38
N GLY A 696 -39.64 -10.08 29.31
CA GLY A 696 -41.09 -9.93 29.37
C GLY A 696 -41.54 -8.46 29.40
N GLY A 697 -42.80 -8.20 29.05
CA GLY A 697 -43.38 -6.84 29.07
C GLY A 697 -42.74 -5.84 28.09
N GLY A 698 -42.04 -6.32 27.05
CA GLY A 698 -41.31 -5.49 26.08
C GLY A 698 -39.89 -5.12 26.48
N ALA A 699 -39.41 -5.55 27.66
CA ALA A 699 -38.06 -5.27 28.15
C ALA A 699 -37.04 -6.36 27.74
N TYR A 700 -35.75 -6.00 27.75
CA TYR A 700 -34.64 -6.87 27.38
C TYR A 700 -33.50 -6.86 28.41
N ASN A 701 -32.86 -8.01 28.61
CA ASN A 701 -31.56 -8.14 29.28
C ASN A 701 -30.50 -8.40 28.21
N ASN A 702 -29.46 -7.58 28.17
CA ASN A 702 -28.43 -7.64 27.14
C ASN A 702 -27.12 -8.16 27.73
N TYR A 703 -26.48 -9.09 27.02
CA TYR A 703 -25.28 -9.79 27.47
C TYR A 703 -24.22 -9.79 26.40
N ILE A 704 -22.97 -9.57 26.79
CA ILE A 704 -21.81 -9.87 25.94
C ILE A 704 -21.37 -11.29 26.25
N LYS A 705 -21.29 -12.12 25.20
CA LYS A 705 -20.94 -13.54 25.31
C LYS A 705 -19.86 -13.91 24.31
N PHE A 706 -19.23 -15.05 24.54
CA PHE A 706 -18.30 -15.64 23.58
C PHE A 706 -18.29 -17.17 23.62
N ARG A 707 -17.67 -17.78 22.61
CA ARG A 707 -17.36 -19.21 22.54
C ARG A 707 -15.96 -19.42 22.01
N LYS A 708 -15.33 -20.51 22.46
CA LYS A 708 -14.08 -21.03 21.87
C LYS A 708 -14.40 -21.93 20.68
N VAL A 709 -13.59 -21.80 19.65
CA VAL A 709 -13.56 -22.61 18.45
C VAL A 709 -12.17 -23.23 18.38
N GLN A 710 -12.11 -24.55 18.58
CA GLN A 710 -10.88 -25.31 18.67
C GLN A 710 -10.78 -26.29 17.53
N SER A 711 -9.58 -26.88 17.37
CA SER A 711 -9.33 -27.89 16.34
C SER A 711 -9.72 -27.38 14.95
N ARG A 712 -9.38 -26.12 14.65
CA ARG A 712 -9.56 -25.49 13.33
C ARG A 712 -11.02 -25.54 12.84
N GLY A 713 -11.95 -25.30 13.77
CA GLY A 713 -13.39 -25.32 13.52
C GLY A 713 -14.09 -26.66 13.76
N ALA A 714 -13.37 -27.76 14.06
CA ALA A 714 -14.02 -29.05 14.31
C ALA A 714 -14.72 -29.14 15.69
N SER A 715 -14.39 -28.25 16.63
CA SER A 715 -14.95 -28.25 17.98
C SER A 715 -15.37 -26.85 18.40
N VAL A 716 -16.67 -26.65 18.64
CA VAL A 716 -17.23 -25.40 19.18
C VAL A 716 -17.65 -25.63 20.62
N GLY A 717 -17.06 -24.86 21.54
CA GLY A 717 -17.34 -24.93 22.97
C GLY A 717 -18.72 -24.41 23.36
N SER A 718 -19.07 -24.60 24.63
CA SER A 718 -20.30 -24.03 25.22
C SER A 718 -20.24 -22.50 25.29
N PRO A 719 -21.38 -21.78 25.15
CA PRO A 719 -21.41 -20.34 25.29
C PRO A 719 -21.02 -19.93 26.71
N GLN A 720 -20.21 -18.88 26.81
CA GLN A 720 -19.76 -18.29 28.07
C GLN A 720 -20.20 -16.83 28.11
N GLN A 721 -20.70 -16.38 29.26
CA GLN A 721 -21.05 -14.99 29.49
C GLN A 721 -19.83 -14.22 30.00
N ILE A 722 -19.55 -13.07 29.39
CA ILE A 722 -18.53 -12.14 29.85
C ILE A 722 -19.15 -11.23 30.91
N LEU A 723 -20.24 -10.56 30.55
CA LEU A 723 -20.98 -9.64 31.40
C LEU A 723 -22.42 -9.46 30.91
N GLN A 724 -23.25 -8.88 31.79
CA GLN A 724 -24.52 -8.27 31.43
C GLN A 724 -24.30 -6.75 31.35
N THR A 725 -24.80 -6.10 30.31
CA THR A 725 -24.71 -4.63 30.19
C THR A 725 -25.63 -3.96 31.21
N VAL A 726 -25.30 -2.74 31.60
CA VAL A 726 -26.11 -1.89 32.47
C VAL A 726 -27.38 -1.44 31.73
N THR A 727 -27.28 -1.22 30.42
CA THR A 727 -28.43 -0.87 29.59
C THR A 727 -29.37 -2.08 29.43
N THR A 728 -30.34 -2.15 30.33
CA THR A 728 -31.45 -3.11 30.32
C THR A 728 -32.75 -2.39 29.93
N GLY A 729 -33.62 -3.07 29.19
CA GLY A 729 -34.92 -2.56 28.76
C GLY A 729 -35.05 -2.39 27.26
N GLU A 730 -33.95 -2.03 26.58
CA GLU A 730 -33.91 -1.80 25.14
C GLU A 730 -33.39 -3.02 24.36
N ALA A 731 -34.03 -3.31 23.23
CA ALA A 731 -33.59 -4.35 22.29
C ALA A 731 -32.18 -4.04 21.77
N TYR A 732 -31.33 -5.07 21.65
CA TYR A 732 -29.92 -4.93 21.31
C TYR A 732 -29.13 -3.95 22.20
N GLY A 733 -29.64 -3.60 23.38
CA GLY A 733 -29.00 -2.65 24.28
C GLY A 733 -28.78 -1.26 23.68
N ASP A 734 -29.61 -0.83 22.73
CA ASP A 734 -29.50 0.47 22.08
C ASP A 734 -29.47 1.62 23.12
N LEU A 735 -28.40 2.41 23.09
CA LEU A 735 -28.20 3.55 24.01
C LEU A 735 -29.02 4.78 23.59
N ALA A 736 -29.56 4.80 22.37
CA ALA A 736 -30.40 5.86 21.83
C ALA A 736 -29.82 7.27 22.11
N LEU A 737 -28.61 7.52 21.62
CA LEU A 737 -27.90 8.78 21.85
C LEU A 737 -28.65 9.94 21.22
N LYS A 738 -28.79 11.06 21.92
CA LYS A 738 -29.53 12.22 21.39
C LYS A 738 -28.70 12.97 20.35
N ARG A 739 -29.39 13.69 19.45
CA ARG A 739 -28.77 14.70 18.60
C ARG A 739 -28.01 15.77 19.40
N SER A 740 -28.62 16.24 20.48
CA SER A 740 -28.01 17.18 21.42
C SER A 740 -28.65 17.04 22.80
N ASN A 741 -28.09 17.71 23.80
CA ASN A 741 -28.67 17.80 25.14
C ASN A 741 -30.07 18.43 25.14
N SER A 742 -30.34 19.36 24.20
CA SER A 742 -31.63 20.07 24.10
C SER A 742 -32.66 19.34 23.23
N SER A 743 -32.26 18.29 22.51
CA SER A 743 -33.16 17.50 21.66
C SER A 743 -34.23 16.73 22.45
N ALA A 744 -35.37 16.50 21.80
CA ALA A 744 -36.47 15.69 22.33
C ALA A 744 -36.00 14.26 22.64
N SER A 745 -36.70 13.54 23.52
CA SER A 745 -36.33 12.17 23.92
C SER A 745 -36.36 11.15 22.76
N ASN A 746 -37.13 11.43 21.71
CA ASN A 746 -37.23 10.60 20.51
C ASN A 746 -36.33 11.07 19.35
N ASP A 747 -35.57 12.15 19.53
CA ASP A 747 -34.59 12.66 18.55
C ASP A 747 -33.20 12.10 18.89
N THR A 748 -32.99 10.86 18.45
CA THR A 748 -31.85 10.01 18.84
C THR A 748 -31.24 9.31 17.63
N PHE A 749 -30.06 8.74 17.76
CA PHE A 749 -29.45 7.81 16.80
C PHE A 749 -29.03 6.54 17.53
N ARG A 750 -29.02 5.43 16.79
CA ARG A 750 -28.76 4.11 17.38
C ARG A 750 -27.30 3.95 17.72
N VAL A 751 -27.04 3.38 18.89
CA VAL A 751 -25.70 3.01 19.35
C VAL A 751 -25.79 1.68 20.07
N PHE A 752 -25.18 0.66 19.46
CA PHE A 752 -25.19 -0.69 20.01
C PHE A 752 -23.95 -0.96 20.89
N PRO A 753 -24.10 -1.73 21.97
CA PRO A 753 -23.00 -2.18 22.83
C PRO A 753 -22.31 -3.41 22.23
N PHE A 754 -22.07 -3.41 20.91
CA PHE A 754 -21.40 -4.54 20.26
C PHE A 754 -20.00 -4.74 20.84
N PRO A 755 -19.60 -5.99 21.13
CA PRO A 755 -18.26 -6.25 21.61
C PRO A 755 -17.25 -5.94 20.53
N VAL A 756 -16.12 -5.35 20.89
CA VAL A 756 -14.99 -5.12 19.99
C VAL A 756 -13.80 -5.90 20.54
N PRO A 757 -13.66 -7.19 20.16
CA PRO A 757 -12.68 -8.08 20.73
C PRO A 757 -11.31 -7.98 20.05
N ALA A 758 -10.26 -8.28 20.80
CA ALA A 758 -8.94 -8.61 20.27
C ALA A 758 -8.32 -9.77 21.06
N ALA A 759 -7.61 -10.64 20.35
CA ALA A 759 -6.73 -11.64 20.94
C ALA A 759 -5.28 -11.14 20.90
N ASN A 760 -4.49 -11.47 21.92
CA ASN A 760 -3.07 -11.14 21.89
C ASN A 760 -2.32 -12.03 20.89
N PRO A 761 -1.64 -11.46 19.88
CA PRO A 761 -0.97 -12.24 18.83
C PRO A 761 0.36 -12.84 19.29
N SER A 762 0.90 -12.44 20.45
CA SER A 762 2.15 -12.97 20.97
C SER A 762 1.95 -14.35 21.57
N SER A 763 2.79 -15.31 21.17
CA SER A 763 2.82 -16.67 21.74
C SER A 763 3.05 -16.68 23.25
N SER A 764 3.76 -15.68 23.77
CA SER A 764 3.98 -15.50 25.22
C SER A 764 2.73 -15.09 26.00
N LYS A 765 1.68 -14.65 25.31
CA LYS A 765 0.40 -14.17 25.86
C LYS A 765 -0.81 -14.85 25.21
N ALA A 766 -0.62 -16.05 24.67
CA ALA A 766 -1.71 -16.80 24.06
C ALA A 766 -2.84 -17.05 25.07
N GLY A 767 -4.10 -16.89 24.65
CA GLY A 767 -5.26 -16.87 25.54
C GLY A 767 -5.51 -15.55 26.27
N HIS A 768 -4.69 -14.51 26.07
CA HIS A 768 -5.03 -13.17 26.54
C HIS A 768 -6.03 -12.51 25.57
N LEU A 769 -7.18 -12.10 26.10
CA LEU A 769 -8.31 -11.56 25.35
C LEU A 769 -8.70 -10.19 25.92
N TYR A 770 -9.08 -9.29 25.03
CA TYR A 770 -9.49 -7.92 25.35
C TYR A 770 -10.81 -7.63 24.66
N VAL A 771 -11.74 -6.98 25.35
CA VAL A 771 -13.03 -6.57 24.77
C VAL A 771 -13.31 -5.13 25.20
N ALA A 772 -13.42 -4.24 24.21
CA ALA A 772 -13.98 -2.91 24.39
C ALA A 772 -15.47 -2.91 23.99
N TYR A 773 -16.29 -2.08 24.62
CA TYR A 773 -17.70 -1.91 24.28
C TYR A 773 -18.22 -0.57 24.81
N ALA A 774 -19.30 -0.05 24.22
CA ALA A 774 -20.01 1.12 24.76
C ALA A 774 -21.16 0.65 25.66
N ASP A 775 -21.42 1.34 26.77
CA ASP A 775 -22.59 1.09 27.62
C ASP A 775 -22.87 2.32 28.49
N LYS A 776 -23.94 2.29 29.27
CA LYS A 776 -24.28 3.37 30.19
C LYS A 776 -23.32 3.44 31.38
N GLY A 777 -22.73 4.62 31.61
CA GLY A 777 -21.91 4.93 32.78
C GLY A 777 -22.68 5.27 34.05
N THR A 778 -21.95 5.78 35.04
CA THR A 778 -22.51 6.28 36.31
C THR A 778 -22.98 7.73 36.24
N GLY A 779 -22.75 8.41 35.11
CA GLY A 779 -23.05 9.82 34.86
C GLY A 779 -24.45 10.08 34.30
N SER A 780 -24.65 11.33 33.83
CA SER A 780 -25.88 11.77 33.17
C SER A 780 -25.85 11.59 31.65
N ASP A 781 -24.66 11.34 31.11
CA ASP A 781 -24.44 10.91 29.73
C ASP A 781 -25.05 9.51 29.49
N ARG A 782 -25.27 9.18 28.23
CA ARG A 782 -25.93 7.92 27.83
C ARG A 782 -24.95 6.82 27.48
N ALA A 783 -23.69 7.14 27.21
CA ALA A 783 -22.69 6.18 26.78
C ALA A 783 -21.29 6.57 27.26
N ASP A 784 -20.62 5.59 27.87
CA ASP A 784 -19.19 5.58 28.20
C ASP A 784 -18.57 4.35 27.48
N VAL A 785 -17.26 4.37 27.26
CA VAL A 785 -16.52 3.22 26.72
C VAL A 785 -15.92 2.40 27.85
N PHE A 786 -16.19 1.10 27.85
CA PHE A 786 -15.73 0.14 28.84
C PHE A 786 -14.81 -0.91 28.24
N PHE A 787 -14.00 -1.51 29.12
CA PHE A 787 -13.00 -2.50 28.78
C PHE A 787 -12.98 -3.64 29.81
N VAL A 788 -12.91 -4.87 29.32
CA VAL A 788 -12.65 -6.07 30.11
C VAL A 788 -11.56 -6.90 29.46
N CYS A 789 -10.79 -7.63 30.28
CA CYS A 789 -9.77 -8.53 29.78
C CYS A 789 -9.79 -9.88 30.49
N SER A 790 -9.22 -10.87 29.81
CA SER A 790 -8.98 -12.21 30.32
C SER A 790 -7.54 -12.61 30.02
N SER A 791 -6.88 -13.29 30.97
CA SER A 791 -5.53 -13.84 30.80
C SER A 791 -5.49 -15.36 30.75
N ASN A 792 -6.65 -16.02 30.66
CA ASN A 792 -6.77 -17.49 30.72
C ASN A 792 -7.74 -18.05 29.66
N GLY A 793 -7.79 -17.41 28.49
CA GLY A 793 -8.65 -17.77 27.39
C GLY A 793 -10.13 -17.60 27.74
N GLY A 794 -10.50 -16.57 28.50
CA GLY A 794 -11.88 -16.26 28.83
C GLY A 794 -12.52 -17.13 29.92
N ALA A 795 -11.74 -17.90 30.68
CA ALA A 795 -12.28 -18.65 31.84
C ALA A 795 -12.66 -17.72 33.01
N SER A 796 -12.01 -16.57 33.12
CA SER A 796 -12.40 -15.47 33.99
C SER A 796 -12.10 -14.12 33.34
N TRP A 797 -12.86 -13.09 33.72
CA TRP A 797 -12.76 -11.73 33.20
C TRP A 797 -12.57 -10.73 34.34
N THR A 798 -11.87 -9.63 34.07
CA THR A 798 -11.82 -8.49 34.99
C THR A 798 -13.18 -7.82 35.12
N SER A 799 -13.39 -7.07 36.20
CA SER A 799 -14.51 -6.11 36.25
C SER A 799 -14.37 -5.07 35.14
N PRO A 800 -15.49 -4.54 34.60
CA PRO A 800 -15.46 -3.46 33.61
C PRO A 800 -14.68 -2.25 34.11
N LEU A 801 -13.74 -1.78 33.29
CA LEU A 801 -12.97 -0.56 33.47
C LEU A 801 -13.45 0.47 32.45
N ARG A 802 -13.83 1.67 32.88
CA ARG A 802 -14.10 2.77 31.95
C ARG A 802 -12.79 3.26 31.32
N VAL A 803 -12.77 3.35 30.01
CA VAL A 803 -11.60 3.75 29.20
C VAL A 803 -11.50 5.26 29.08
N ASN A 804 -12.62 5.96 28.89
CA ASN A 804 -12.65 7.42 28.79
C ASN A 804 -12.63 8.11 30.17
N SER A 805 -12.02 9.30 30.22
CA SER A 805 -11.83 10.09 31.43
C SER A 805 -13.04 10.99 31.77
N VAL A 806 -13.74 11.48 30.75
CA VAL A 806 -14.91 12.36 30.88
C VAL A 806 -16.17 11.54 31.03
N ALA A 807 -17.04 11.88 31.99
CA ALA A 807 -18.26 11.15 32.34
C ALA A 807 -19.53 12.01 32.22
N SER A 808 -19.46 13.08 31.43
CA SER A 808 -20.50 14.11 31.34
C SER A 808 -21.07 14.27 29.93
N ASN A 809 -20.45 13.65 28.94
CA ASN A 809 -20.76 13.71 27.52
C ASN A 809 -20.70 12.30 26.96
N ASP A 810 -21.34 12.04 25.82
CA ASP A 810 -21.43 10.67 25.31
C ASP A 810 -20.11 10.22 24.63
N GLN A 811 -19.70 8.97 24.87
CA GLN A 811 -18.61 8.25 24.20
C GLN A 811 -19.07 6.87 23.72
N TRP A 812 -18.79 6.50 22.47
CA TRP A 812 -19.25 5.24 21.89
C TRP A 812 -18.41 4.75 20.71
N MET A 813 -18.77 3.57 20.16
CA MET A 813 -18.10 2.93 19.01
C MET A 813 -16.58 2.80 19.20
N PRO A 814 -16.14 2.04 20.22
CA PRO A 814 -14.72 1.81 20.38
C PRO A 814 -14.15 0.98 19.24
N VAL A 815 -12.85 1.13 18.98
CA VAL A 815 -12.02 0.23 18.18
C VAL A 815 -10.82 -0.19 19.00
N ILE A 816 -10.28 -1.39 18.75
CA ILE A 816 -9.10 -1.89 19.46
C ILE A 816 -8.12 -2.54 18.48
N ALA A 817 -6.83 -2.30 18.68
CA ALA A 817 -5.76 -3.01 18.00
C ALA A 817 -4.65 -3.38 18.98
N VAL A 818 -4.07 -4.58 18.84
CA VAL A 818 -2.99 -5.07 19.71
C VAL A 818 -1.70 -5.08 18.90
N LYS A 819 -0.62 -4.52 19.47
CA LYS A 819 0.70 -4.54 18.85
C LYS A 819 1.14 -6.00 18.64
N PRO A 820 1.71 -6.38 17.48
CA PRO A 820 2.08 -7.76 17.19
C PRO A 820 3.02 -8.43 18.20
N ASP A 821 3.88 -7.65 18.89
CA ASP A 821 4.74 -8.17 19.96
C ASP A 821 3.98 -8.49 21.27
N GLY A 822 2.70 -8.11 21.35
CA GLY A 822 1.81 -8.32 22.47
C GLY A 822 2.09 -7.46 23.69
N THR A 823 2.88 -6.38 23.56
CA THR A 823 3.29 -5.51 24.68
C THR A 823 2.38 -4.30 24.87
N ARG A 824 1.69 -3.86 23.81
CA ARG A 824 0.82 -2.69 23.82
C ARG A 824 -0.49 -2.96 23.09
N LEU A 825 -1.49 -2.15 23.38
CA LEU A 825 -2.71 -2.03 22.61
C LEU A 825 -3.09 -0.57 22.44
N PHE A 826 -3.99 -0.31 21.50
CA PHE A 826 -4.58 0.99 21.24
C PHE A 826 -6.09 0.86 21.30
N VAL A 827 -6.75 1.85 21.89
CA VAL A 827 -8.21 1.99 21.86
C VAL A 827 -8.56 3.40 21.40
N ALA A 828 -9.50 3.51 20.46
CA ALA A 828 -10.11 4.78 20.05
C ALA A 828 -11.63 4.70 20.05
N TRP A 829 -12.33 5.85 20.10
CA TRP A 829 -13.79 5.94 20.18
C TRP A 829 -14.29 7.31 19.70
N TYR A 830 -15.59 7.40 19.42
CA TYR A 830 -16.26 8.68 19.22
C TYR A 830 -16.56 9.36 20.56
N ASP A 831 -16.31 10.66 20.65
CA ASP A 831 -16.37 11.44 21.89
C ASP A 831 -16.99 12.82 21.65
N ARG A 832 -17.82 13.29 22.57
CA ARG A 832 -18.48 14.61 22.49
C ARG A 832 -18.00 15.63 23.53
N ARG A 833 -16.90 15.35 24.24
CA ARG A 833 -16.41 16.20 25.35
C ARG A 833 -16.12 17.66 24.95
N ASN A 834 -15.73 17.91 23.70
CA ASN A 834 -15.38 19.25 23.23
C ASN A 834 -16.59 20.13 22.92
N ASP A 835 -17.78 19.53 22.85
CA ASP A 835 -19.06 20.25 22.84
C ASP A 835 -19.80 19.98 24.15
N SER A 836 -19.13 20.30 25.26
CA SER A 836 -19.59 19.93 26.61
C SER A 836 -21.00 20.42 26.93
N SER A 837 -21.40 21.58 26.41
CA SER A 837 -22.71 22.18 26.68
C SER A 837 -23.85 21.55 25.87
N ASN A 838 -23.65 21.29 24.58
CA ASN A 838 -24.71 20.84 23.68
C ASN A 838 -24.63 19.35 23.33
N ASN A 839 -23.47 18.71 23.52
CA ASN A 839 -23.25 17.29 23.29
C ASN A 839 -23.72 16.84 21.90
N SER A 840 -23.37 17.64 20.88
CA SER A 840 -23.85 17.53 19.51
C SER A 840 -22.75 17.38 18.47
N LEU A 841 -21.50 17.76 18.79
CA LEU A 841 -20.36 17.57 17.91
C LEU A 841 -19.49 16.41 18.38
N ILE A 842 -19.05 15.62 17.42
CA ILE A 842 -18.28 14.39 17.56
C ILE A 842 -16.81 14.68 17.26
N ASP A 843 -15.95 14.10 18.06
CA ASP A 843 -14.53 13.93 17.83
C ASP A 843 -14.18 12.44 17.91
N VAL A 844 -13.00 12.08 17.44
CA VAL A 844 -12.41 10.77 17.74
C VAL A 844 -11.32 10.99 18.78
N TYR A 845 -11.35 10.22 19.86
CA TYR A 845 -10.30 10.17 20.86
C TYR A 845 -9.66 8.80 20.87
N GLY A 846 -8.40 8.73 21.30
CA GLY A 846 -7.71 7.48 21.52
C GLY A 846 -6.77 7.55 22.72
N ARG A 847 -6.30 6.37 23.15
CA ARG A 847 -5.23 6.25 24.12
C ARG A 847 -4.45 4.95 23.97
N TRP A 848 -3.19 5.00 24.34
CA TRP A 848 -2.30 3.84 24.40
C TRP A 848 -2.56 3.01 25.66
N GLY A 849 -2.38 1.70 25.57
CA GLY A 849 -2.44 0.77 26.69
C GLY A 849 -1.21 -0.13 26.75
N THR A 850 -0.57 -0.23 27.91
CA THR A 850 0.55 -1.16 28.15
C THR A 850 0.02 -2.47 28.71
N ILE A 851 0.42 -3.59 28.10
CA ILE A 851 0.01 -4.94 28.48
C ILE A 851 1.08 -5.59 29.35
N ALA A 852 0.77 -5.79 30.63
CA ALA A 852 1.64 -6.51 31.55
C ALA A 852 1.78 -8.00 31.17
N SER A 853 2.79 -8.67 31.73
CA SER A 853 3.01 -10.11 31.53
C SER A 853 1.79 -10.96 31.91
N GLY A 854 1.04 -10.59 32.95
CA GLY A 854 -0.20 -11.24 33.38
C GLY A 854 -1.46 -10.85 32.59
N GLY A 855 -1.33 -10.03 31.53
CA GLY A 855 -2.43 -9.64 30.65
C GLY A 855 -3.23 -8.41 31.09
N SER A 856 -3.00 -7.87 32.30
CA SER A 856 -3.62 -6.62 32.73
C SER A 856 -3.14 -5.44 31.89
N VAL A 857 -4.04 -4.49 31.64
CA VAL A 857 -3.77 -3.31 30.81
C VAL A 857 -3.78 -2.05 31.65
N THR A 858 -2.77 -1.21 31.46
CA THR A 858 -2.70 0.14 32.03
C THR A 858 -2.76 1.16 30.91
N PHE A 859 -3.78 2.03 30.94
CA PHE A 859 -3.98 3.04 29.91
C PHE A 859 -3.23 4.34 30.20
N GLY A 860 -2.52 4.88 29.21
CA GLY A 860 -1.80 6.16 29.23
C GLY A 860 -2.69 7.36 28.88
N THR A 861 -2.14 8.54 28.64
CA THR A 861 -2.90 9.78 28.36
C THR A 861 -3.85 9.65 27.15
N GLU A 862 -4.99 10.33 27.22
CA GLU A 862 -5.96 10.42 26.12
C GLU A 862 -5.61 11.57 25.19
N PHE A 863 -5.75 11.35 23.88
CA PHE A 863 -5.50 12.37 22.87
C PHE A 863 -6.62 12.40 21.83
N ARG A 864 -6.83 13.58 21.24
CA ARG A 864 -7.80 13.79 20.18
C ARG A 864 -7.19 13.40 18.84
N ILE A 865 -7.86 12.54 18.08
CA ILE A 865 -7.43 12.08 16.76
C ILE A 865 -7.93 13.00 15.65
N THR A 866 -9.12 13.55 15.82
CA THR A 866 -9.73 14.46 14.86
C THR A 866 -9.09 15.84 14.88
N THR A 867 -8.76 16.37 13.70
CA THR A 867 -8.33 17.78 13.57
C THR A 867 -9.47 18.78 13.72
N GLN A 868 -10.73 18.34 13.61
CA GLN A 868 -11.92 19.16 13.73
C GLN A 868 -13.10 18.34 14.23
N SER A 869 -13.95 18.94 15.07
CA SER A 869 -15.20 18.30 15.52
C SER A 869 -16.22 18.36 14.39
N PHE A 870 -17.02 17.31 14.25
CA PHE A 870 -18.01 17.19 13.18
C PHE A 870 -19.38 16.79 13.73
N PRO A 871 -20.49 17.22 13.11
CA PRO A 871 -21.81 16.84 13.59
C PRO A 871 -22.16 15.40 13.19
N PRO A 872 -23.02 14.69 13.94
CA PRO A 872 -23.72 13.50 13.44
C PRO A 872 -24.61 13.84 12.24
N VAL A 873 -24.90 12.85 11.39
CA VAL A 873 -25.92 12.95 10.35
C VAL A 873 -27.24 12.34 10.82
N PHE A 874 -28.35 13.08 10.63
CA PHE A 874 -29.71 12.65 10.93
C PHE A 874 -30.57 12.76 9.67
N ALA A 875 -31.41 11.78 9.35
CA ALA A 875 -32.48 11.98 8.36
C ALA A 875 -33.79 12.47 9.00
N GLY A 876 -34.41 13.52 8.44
CA GLY A 876 -35.82 13.89 8.73
C GLY A 876 -36.17 15.39 8.72
N THR A 877 -37.44 15.69 8.40
CA THR A 877 -38.08 17.03 8.33
C THR A 877 -38.17 17.74 9.68
N LEU A 878 -37.53 18.90 9.82
CA LEU A 878 -38.11 20.01 10.59
C LEU A 878 -38.38 21.18 9.63
N ALA A 879 -39.65 21.54 9.46
CA ALA A 879 -40.05 22.71 8.67
C ALA A 879 -39.55 24.06 9.26
N ALA A 880 -39.03 24.04 10.50
CA ALA A 880 -38.72 25.23 11.30
C ALA A 880 -37.27 25.74 11.21
N ASN A 881 -36.31 25.00 10.65
CA ASN A 881 -34.88 25.37 10.72
C ASN A 881 -34.34 25.97 9.41
N LYS A 882 -34.78 27.20 9.10
CA LYS A 882 -34.29 28.00 7.95
C LYS A 882 -33.23 29.05 8.34
N THR A 883 -32.65 28.97 9.54
CA THR A 883 -31.70 29.95 10.07
C THR A 883 -30.26 29.55 9.80
N ASN A 884 -29.46 30.48 9.23
CA ASN A 884 -28.01 30.33 9.08
C ASN A 884 -27.35 30.06 10.44
N GLY A 885 -26.46 29.06 10.53
CA GLY A 885 -25.79 28.66 11.78
C GLY A 885 -26.36 27.40 12.45
N HIS A 886 -27.34 26.74 11.82
CA HIS A 886 -27.80 25.40 12.20
C HIS A 886 -27.18 24.38 11.23
N TYR A 887 -26.40 23.42 11.74
CA TYR A 887 -25.85 22.32 10.95
C TYR A 887 -26.93 21.28 10.66
N ASP A 888 -27.52 21.27 9.46
CA ASP A 888 -28.16 20.11 8.81
C ASP A 888 -28.59 20.46 7.39
N PRO A 889 -28.62 19.50 6.46
CA PRO A 889 -29.83 19.37 5.66
C PRO A 889 -30.18 17.91 5.34
N VAL A 890 -31.33 17.46 5.82
CA VAL A 890 -32.11 16.43 5.15
C VAL A 890 -33.44 17.01 4.71
N TYR A 891 -33.58 17.30 3.40
CA TYR A 891 -34.81 17.10 2.62
C TYR A 891 -34.59 17.37 1.10
N PRO A 892 -35.25 16.60 0.23
CA PRO A 892 -35.94 17.16 -0.94
C PRO A 892 -37.47 16.96 -0.84
N PRO A 893 -38.29 17.89 -1.36
CA PRO A 893 -39.74 17.77 -1.32
C PRO A 893 -40.21 16.73 -2.34
N GLY A 894 -40.55 15.53 -1.86
CA GLY A 894 -41.23 14.49 -2.62
C GLY A 894 -40.32 13.39 -3.17
N GLY A 895 -39.89 12.48 -2.30
CA GLY A 895 -39.13 11.28 -2.68
C GLY A 895 -38.48 10.64 -1.46
N VAL A 896 -38.43 9.32 -1.42
CA VAL A 896 -38.13 8.44 -0.27
C VAL A 896 -36.81 8.79 0.43
N ASN A 897 -36.86 8.97 1.76
CA ASN A 897 -35.69 9.01 2.64
C ASN A 897 -35.20 7.56 2.81
N LEU A 898 -34.02 7.18 2.31
CA LEU A 898 -33.42 5.89 2.67
C LEU A 898 -32.76 5.98 4.06
N HIS A 899 -33.60 6.07 5.08
CA HIS A 899 -33.36 5.32 6.32
C HIS A 899 -33.98 3.94 6.10
N TRP A 900 -33.14 2.92 5.85
CA TRP A 900 -33.44 1.50 5.99
C TRP A 900 -34.93 1.12 5.82
N HIS A 901 -35.50 1.29 4.62
CA HIS A 901 -36.78 0.66 4.36
C HIS A 901 -36.52 -0.80 3.98
N TYR A 902 -36.73 -1.70 4.93
CA TYR A 902 -36.83 -3.13 4.66
C TYR A 902 -38.22 -3.39 4.09
N PRO A 903 -38.35 -4.00 2.88
CA PRO A 903 -39.65 -4.43 2.35
C PRO A 903 -40.39 -5.43 3.25
N GLU A 904 -39.71 -5.96 4.27
CA GLU A 904 -40.23 -6.86 5.30
C GLU A 904 -41.16 -6.14 6.31
N TRP A 905 -41.18 -4.80 6.31
CA TRP A 905 -42.08 -3.98 7.13
C TRP A 905 -43.33 -3.60 6.33
N ASP A 906 -44.13 -4.63 6.06
CA ASP A 906 -45.34 -4.69 5.24
C ASP A 906 -46.50 -3.82 5.80
N ASP A 907 -46.25 -2.55 6.09
CA ASP A 907 -47.29 -1.53 6.33
C ASP A 907 -47.46 -0.71 5.05
N ASP A 908 -48.32 -1.24 4.17
CA ASP A 908 -48.78 -0.67 2.88
C ASP A 908 -49.48 0.71 3.01
N VAL A 909 -49.40 1.37 4.18
CA VAL A 909 -49.98 2.68 4.48
C VAL A 909 -49.10 3.47 5.45
N LEU A 910 -47.81 3.66 5.16
CA LEU A 910 -47.04 4.74 5.80
C LEU A 910 -47.21 6.05 5.00
N THR A 911 -48.36 6.71 5.21
CA THR A 911 -48.28 8.16 5.39
C THR A 911 -47.23 8.37 6.47
N VAL A 912 -46.15 9.11 6.17
CA VAL A 912 -45.10 9.48 7.13
C VAL A 912 -45.73 10.43 8.17
N THR A 913 -46.54 9.88 9.06
CA THR A 913 -47.20 10.55 10.18
C THR A 913 -46.53 10.19 11.50
N GLU A 914 -45.62 9.21 11.51
CA GLU A 914 -44.79 8.89 12.66
C GLU A 914 -43.47 9.69 12.60
N PRO A 915 -43.18 10.53 13.61
CA PRO A 915 -41.98 11.35 13.68
C PRO A 915 -40.79 10.49 14.16
N ALA A 916 -40.34 9.57 13.31
CA ALA A 916 -39.16 8.74 13.58
C ALA A 916 -37.89 9.50 13.18
N TYR A 917 -37.34 10.28 14.10
CA TYR A 917 -36.12 11.07 13.95
C TYR A 917 -34.81 10.25 14.13
N GLN A 918 -34.85 8.92 13.94
CA GLN A 918 -33.74 8.04 14.32
C GLN A 918 -32.58 8.07 13.30
N GLY A 919 -31.53 8.86 13.54
CA GLY A 919 -30.30 8.88 12.72
C GLY A 919 -29.43 7.62 12.85
N HIS A 920 -28.46 7.44 11.94
CA HIS A 920 -27.47 6.36 12.00
C HIS A 920 -26.07 6.90 11.68
N VAL A 921 -25.08 6.62 12.53
CA VAL A 921 -23.68 7.04 12.36
C VAL A 921 -22.76 5.88 11.95
N GLY A 922 -23.36 4.83 11.35
CA GLY A 922 -22.76 3.51 11.15
C GLY A 922 -22.81 2.66 12.42
N GLU A 923 -22.45 1.38 12.33
CA GLU A 923 -22.41 0.44 13.46
C GLU A 923 -20.99 0.16 13.99
N TYR A 924 -19.94 0.38 13.19
CA TYR A 924 -18.55 0.12 13.56
C TYR A 924 -17.55 1.00 12.79
N ASN A 925 -16.32 1.02 13.30
CA ASN A 925 -15.15 1.68 12.72
C ASN A 925 -13.98 0.70 12.65
N GLY A 926 -12.91 1.06 11.96
CA GLY A 926 -11.76 0.18 11.71
C GLY A 926 -10.55 0.52 12.57
N ALA A 927 -9.90 -0.50 13.11
CA ALA A 927 -8.53 -0.38 13.60
C ALA A 927 -7.70 -1.61 13.21
N TRP A 928 -6.46 -1.36 12.81
CA TRP A 928 -5.46 -2.39 12.51
C TRP A 928 -4.12 -1.97 13.10
N ALA A 929 -3.23 -2.92 13.36
CA ALA A 929 -1.88 -2.60 13.79
C ALA A 929 -0.85 -3.53 13.18
N ASP A 930 0.32 -2.99 12.90
CA ASP A 930 1.54 -3.75 12.67
C ASP A 930 2.58 -3.43 13.75
N SER A 931 3.84 -3.83 13.54
CA SER A 931 4.92 -3.63 14.50
C SER A 931 5.26 -2.16 14.74
N SER A 932 4.96 -1.29 13.77
CA SER A 932 5.41 0.09 13.67
C SER A 932 4.27 1.07 13.93
N TYR A 933 3.08 0.78 13.41
CA TYR A 933 1.96 1.70 13.39
C TYR A 933 0.65 1.08 13.86
N VAL A 934 -0.25 1.96 14.27
CA VAL A 934 -1.69 1.75 14.35
C VAL A 934 -2.37 2.54 13.23
N TYR A 935 -3.33 1.90 12.61
CA TYR A 935 -4.14 2.40 11.52
C TYR A 935 -5.58 2.51 12.03
N VAL A 936 -6.16 3.69 11.99
CA VAL A 936 -7.54 3.90 12.46
C VAL A 936 -8.36 4.59 11.37
N THR A 937 -9.58 4.08 11.14
CA THR A 937 -10.54 4.67 10.22
C THR A 937 -11.83 5.01 10.94
N TRP A 938 -12.46 6.11 10.54
CA TRP A 938 -13.75 6.52 11.10
C TRP A 938 -14.61 7.22 10.06
N THR A 939 -15.92 7.19 10.30
CA THR A 939 -16.88 8.00 9.56
C THR A 939 -16.83 9.45 10.02
N ASP A 940 -16.75 10.37 9.07
CA ASP A 940 -16.56 11.81 9.29
C ASP A 940 -17.52 12.63 8.44
N TYR A 941 -18.13 13.66 9.03
CA TYR A 941 -19.20 14.44 8.40
C TYR A 941 -18.82 15.90 8.14
N ARG A 942 -17.52 16.23 8.06
CA ARG A 942 -17.06 17.62 7.97
C ARG A 942 -17.15 18.23 6.57
N LEU A 943 -17.27 17.42 5.51
CA LEU A 943 -17.27 17.91 4.14
C LEU A 943 -18.67 18.29 3.68
N THR A 944 -18.76 19.38 2.91
CA THR A 944 -20.01 19.77 2.26
C THR A 944 -20.14 19.08 0.91
N ALA A 945 -21.28 18.43 0.64
CA ALA A 945 -21.59 17.80 -0.62
C ALA A 945 -21.44 18.78 -1.80
N GLN A 946 -20.67 18.40 -2.81
CA GLN A 946 -20.49 19.20 -4.03
C GLN A 946 -21.54 18.82 -5.10
N GLY A 947 -22.06 19.80 -5.84
CA GLY A 947 -22.98 19.54 -6.98
C GLY A 947 -24.42 19.16 -6.60
N THR A 948 -24.78 19.12 -5.32
CA THR A 948 -26.16 18.88 -4.87
C THR A 948 -26.98 20.19 -4.80
N LEU A 949 -28.31 20.09 -4.88
CA LEU A 949 -29.21 21.26 -4.85
C LEU A 949 -29.18 22.05 -3.52
N TYR A 950 -28.55 21.52 -2.47
CA TYR A 950 -28.50 22.10 -1.12
C TYR A 950 -27.13 21.81 -0.49
N GLY A 951 -26.50 22.77 0.20
CA GLY A 951 -25.23 22.51 0.90
C GLY A 951 -25.44 21.59 2.10
N ARG A 952 -25.06 20.31 1.98
CA ARG A 952 -25.23 19.28 3.03
C ARG A 952 -23.91 18.78 3.54
N ASN A 953 -23.87 18.29 4.78
CA ASN A 953 -22.74 17.51 5.25
C ASN A 953 -22.80 16.11 4.62
N GLN A 954 -21.65 15.64 4.16
CA GLN A 954 -21.48 14.33 3.54
C GLN A 954 -20.70 13.43 4.49
N SER A 955 -21.11 12.15 4.54
CA SER A 955 -20.43 11.11 5.31
C SER A 955 -19.30 10.55 4.48
N ASP A 956 -18.06 10.74 4.92
CA ASP A 956 -16.85 10.24 4.27
C ASP A 956 -16.01 9.44 5.26
N ILE A 957 -15.05 8.67 4.74
CA ILE A 957 -14.12 7.91 5.57
C ILE A 957 -12.82 8.68 5.75
N ARG A 958 -12.40 8.82 7.00
CA ARG A 958 -11.11 9.37 7.39
C ARG A 958 -10.18 8.30 7.91
N PHE A 959 -8.89 8.61 7.85
CA PHE A 959 -7.81 7.73 8.24
C PHE A 959 -6.74 8.50 9.01
N ALA A 960 -6.16 7.83 10.01
CA ALA A 960 -4.92 8.24 10.66
C ALA A 960 -3.99 7.03 10.82
N ARG A 961 -2.69 7.27 10.62
CA ARG A 961 -1.59 6.34 10.91
C ARG A 961 -0.80 6.93 12.08
N LEU A 962 -0.70 6.18 13.18
CA LEU A 962 -0.06 6.62 14.41
C LEU A 962 1.10 5.69 14.75
N THR A 963 2.27 6.24 15.04
CA THR A 963 3.44 5.48 15.47
C THR A 963 3.24 4.96 16.89
N TRP A 964 3.62 3.71 17.16
CA TRP A 964 3.63 3.21 18.53
C TRP A 964 4.61 4.04 19.37
N PRO A 965 4.20 4.55 20.55
CA PRO A 965 5.12 5.26 21.44
C PRO A 965 6.29 4.36 21.80
N GLN A 966 7.51 4.93 21.78
CA GLN A 966 8.75 4.21 22.09
C GLN A 966 8.75 3.64 23.52
#